data_AF-A0A1V5IHU6-F1
#
_entry.id   AF-A0A1V5IHU6-F1
#
_cell.length_a   1.000
_cell.length_b   1.000
_cell.length_c   1.000
_cell.angle_alpha   90.00
_cell.angle_beta   90.00
_cell.angle_gamma   90.00
#
_symmetry.space_group_name_H-M   'P 1'
#
loop_
_entity.id
_entity.type
_entity.pdbx_description
1 polymer ?
#
loop_
_entity_poly.entity_id
_entity_poly.type
_entity_poly.pdbx_seq_one_letter_code
_entity_poly.pdbx_strand_id
1 'polypeptide(L)'
;MKSMTALILAFIVAVTFTGWVNGETAGTDSGVTSVTLKGSSITAEGSGATVEGTTLTITSGGTYTISGTLNDGQIRVDTKDEEAVKLVLNGATIACSSSAPLYVINADKTVITLAEGTKNYITDGGSYLAQDAESDEPNAAVFSNDDLTINGEGSLTVTANYNHGIAGKDDLKINGGQIAVTAVNDGIRGRDSVTIKDGTVTVKSGGDGIQSNNDEDAEKGLISIEGGTIAITSGGDGIQAETSLSVSGGEITIKSGGGSSMGSSTYAWGSQDMGPSATDCDTESAKGLKAGVALIISGGTITIDSSDDSIHSNDSMTINGGTITATSGDDGMHSDSTLEINEGDIRITKSYEGLESASITLNAGTIHIGASDDGINVVSNDDTSAAQGRPDQNHYPATGNNYLHINGGYIVIYANGDGIDVNGPIEMTGGTVVVNGPTNNGNGALDFLGTFRMTAGYLLAAGSSGMAQAPDTSSTQYAVLLTFSSAQPAGTIVHIESEEGRDILTFMPAKAYQSIVLCSPDLEKGETYVMYTGGRSTGTVNDGLYSGGTYIAGTEITRFTITGIITNVGSSNNQNPGAIPGTNPGTNPGNNPRMKPNTSGVPTMAPTQAPTGTGTGALSVMSTPAEASISLDGIYKGVTPVILSGITSGIHQLRASKTGYQEYSTGVSITPGKTTHLPITLKAQSGSAATSNPTPEVTPIPAPFAKGTGIIGVTSTPSGASVFCDGGFRGLSPLTLTGVSAGSHQLKLTRTGYQEYLTRVTVTGGSTTSISALLTLLETGASQGTSSSRQNLLPLSTISRIAEASPVPTEERSALTCSVYHGSG
;
A
#
# COMPACT_ATOMS: atom_id res chain seq x y z
N MET A 1 59.20 -20.41 -17.55
CA MET A 1 57.97 -21.15 -17.17
C MET A 1 56.81 -20.29 -17.65
N LYS A 2 56.10 -20.63 -18.72
CA LYS A 2 55.12 -21.72 -18.87
C LYS A 2 53.87 -21.53 -17.98
N SER A 3 52.77 -21.15 -18.63
CA SER A 3 51.37 -21.46 -18.30
C SER A 3 50.85 -21.17 -16.88
N MET A 4 50.25 -19.99 -16.67
CA MET A 4 48.85 -19.81 -16.22
C MET A 4 48.53 -18.32 -16.08
N THR A 5 48.21 -17.64 -17.19
CA THR A 5 47.84 -16.21 -17.20
C THR A 5 47.04 -15.85 -18.46
N ALA A 6 46.17 -16.76 -18.92
CA ALA A 6 45.45 -16.65 -20.19
C ALA A 6 44.02 -17.23 -20.12
N LEU A 7 43.30 -16.87 -19.05
CA LEU A 7 41.84 -17.02 -18.95
C LEU A 7 41.33 -15.90 -18.01
N ILE A 8 40.13 -15.38 -18.25
CA ILE A 8 39.50 -14.29 -17.47
C ILE A 8 40.28 -12.94 -17.53
N LEU A 9 40.63 -12.47 -18.73
CA LEU A 9 40.86 -11.02 -18.97
C LEU A 9 40.55 -10.60 -20.43
N ALA A 10 39.39 -10.99 -20.93
CA ALA A 10 38.94 -10.66 -22.30
C ALA A 10 37.39 -10.65 -22.38
N PHE A 11 36.73 -9.76 -21.64
CA PHE A 11 35.27 -9.60 -21.69
C PHE A 11 34.75 -8.17 -21.41
N ILE A 12 35.59 -7.15 -21.61
CA ILE A 12 35.19 -5.73 -21.58
C ILE A 12 35.86 -5.04 -22.77
N VAL A 13 35.16 -4.05 -23.37
CA VAL A 13 35.56 -3.30 -24.59
C VAL A 13 35.47 -4.10 -25.92
N ALA A 14 34.35 -4.76 -26.19
CA ALA A 14 33.86 -5.04 -27.55
C ALA A 14 32.39 -5.55 -27.58
N VAL A 15 31.42 -4.75 -27.12
CA VAL A 15 30.00 -4.98 -27.45
C VAL A 15 29.42 -3.69 -28.01
N THR A 16 29.36 -3.61 -29.33
CA THR A 16 28.58 -2.61 -30.06
C THR A 16 27.09 -2.90 -29.92
N PHE A 17 26.28 -1.87 -30.12
CA PHE A 17 24.81 -1.87 -29.98
C PHE A 17 24.12 -2.89 -30.90
N THR A 18 23.86 -4.12 -30.43
CA THR A 18 23.10 -5.15 -31.16
C THR A 18 22.29 -6.06 -30.25
N GLY A 19 20.96 -5.99 -30.36
CA GLY A 19 20.08 -7.16 -30.28
C GLY A 19 19.64 -7.68 -28.91
N TRP A 20 18.56 -7.09 -28.38
CA TRP A 20 17.37 -7.89 -28.01
C TRP A 20 16.10 -7.02 -28.15
N VAL A 21 15.71 -6.82 -29.40
CA VAL A 21 14.32 -6.48 -29.76
C VAL A 21 13.56 -7.80 -29.81
N ASN A 22 12.39 -7.89 -29.17
CA ASN A 22 11.53 -9.07 -29.30
C ASN A 22 11.09 -9.21 -30.76
N GLY A 23 11.51 -10.31 -31.38
CA GLY A 23 11.35 -10.56 -32.81
C GLY A 23 9.96 -11.05 -33.18
N GLU A 24 8.94 -10.24 -32.98
CA GLU A 24 7.79 -10.29 -33.88
C GLU A 24 8.31 -9.92 -35.29
N THR A 25 8.15 -10.82 -36.26
CA THR A 25 8.80 -10.67 -37.55
C THR A 25 8.21 -9.49 -38.32
N ALA A 26 9.00 -8.43 -38.46
CA ALA A 26 8.75 -7.42 -39.47
C ALA A 26 8.65 -8.11 -40.85
N GLY A 27 7.45 -8.09 -41.44
CA GLY A 27 7.24 -8.53 -42.81
C GLY A 27 8.19 -7.80 -43.75
N THR A 28 8.69 -8.49 -44.77
CA THR A 28 9.61 -7.89 -45.75
C THR A 28 8.99 -6.64 -46.35
N ASP A 29 9.68 -5.51 -46.28
CA ASP A 29 9.15 -4.17 -46.58
C ASP A 29 8.87 -3.96 -48.09
N SER A 30 7.77 -4.56 -48.56
CA SER A 30 7.33 -4.58 -49.94
C SER A 30 6.28 -3.50 -50.20
N GLY A 31 6.68 -2.23 -50.03
CA GLY A 31 5.89 -1.06 -50.43
C GLY A 31 4.94 -0.56 -49.36
N VAL A 32 5.43 0.34 -48.51
CA VAL A 32 4.59 1.15 -47.60
C VAL A 32 3.56 1.95 -48.40
N THR A 33 2.28 1.77 -48.09
CA THR A 33 1.19 2.57 -48.67
C THR A 33 1.00 3.84 -47.84
N SER A 34 1.09 4.99 -48.49
CA SER A 34 0.95 6.30 -47.84
C SER A 34 -0.49 6.79 -47.93
N VAL A 35 -1.11 7.10 -46.79
CA VAL A 35 -2.50 7.56 -46.68
C VAL A 35 -2.53 8.98 -46.13
N THR A 36 -3.22 9.87 -46.86
CA THR A 36 -3.46 11.26 -46.43
C THR A 36 -4.95 11.53 -46.32
N LEU A 37 -5.38 11.91 -45.12
CA LEU A 37 -6.73 12.31 -44.78
C LEU A 37 -6.88 13.82 -45.00
N LYS A 38 -7.90 14.23 -45.79
CA LYS A 38 -8.04 15.58 -46.38
C LYS A 38 -9.42 16.20 -46.07
N GLY A 39 -9.82 16.16 -44.81
CA GLY A 39 -11.07 16.67 -44.25
C GLY A 39 -12.28 15.81 -44.63
N SER A 40 -12.69 15.86 -45.90
CA SER A 40 -13.84 15.14 -46.45
C SER A 40 -13.46 14.25 -47.63
N SER A 41 -12.22 13.76 -47.66
CA SER A 41 -11.68 12.86 -48.68
C SER A 41 -10.41 12.18 -48.18
N ILE A 42 -10.04 11.06 -48.80
CA ILE A 42 -8.81 10.30 -48.53
C ILE A 42 -8.03 10.13 -49.85
N THR A 43 -6.70 10.10 -49.78
CA THR A 43 -5.87 9.60 -50.88
C THR A 43 -4.89 8.56 -50.35
N ALA A 44 -4.84 7.40 -51.01
CA ALA A 44 -3.86 6.35 -50.77
C ALA A 44 -2.89 6.25 -51.97
N GLU A 45 -1.59 6.24 -51.69
CA GLU A 45 -0.50 6.09 -52.67
C GLU A 45 0.27 4.82 -52.33
N GLY A 46 0.03 3.74 -53.09
CA GLY A 46 0.58 2.40 -52.84
C GLY A 46 -0.34 1.30 -53.37
N SER A 47 -0.36 0.16 -52.69
CA SER A 47 -1.19 -1.02 -52.99
C SER A 47 -1.88 -1.57 -51.73
N GLY A 48 -2.78 -2.55 -51.88
CA GLY A 48 -3.43 -3.21 -50.73
C GLY A 48 -4.52 -2.39 -50.02
N ALA A 49 -4.88 -1.21 -50.53
CA ALA A 49 -6.01 -0.43 -50.02
C ALA A 49 -6.85 0.20 -51.15
N THR A 50 -8.14 0.37 -50.89
CA THR A 50 -9.11 1.09 -51.73
C THR A 50 -9.69 2.28 -50.97
N VAL A 51 -10.19 3.29 -51.69
CA VAL A 51 -10.84 4.47 -51.12
C VAL A 51 -12.19 4.68 -51.81
N GLU A 52 -13.26 4.78 -51.02
CA GLU A 52 -14.60 5.13 -51.47
C GLU A 52 -15.13 6.29 -50.63
N GLY A 53 -15.13 7.51 -51.21
CA GLY A 53 -15.58 8.72 -50.52
C GLY A 53 -14.71 9.09 -49.31
N THR A 54 -15.25 8.87 -48.11
CA THR A 54 -14.55 9.04 -46.81
C THR A 54 -14.23 7.71 -46.12
N THR A 55 -14.40 6.57 -46.80
CA THR A 55 -13.97 5.26 -46.30
C THR A 55 -12.67 4.82 -46.96
N LEU A 56 -11.70 4.39 -46.15
CA LEU A 56 -10.53 3.62 -46.56
C LEU A 56 -10.78 2.15 -46.21
N THR A 57 -10.57 1.23 -47.15
CA THR A 57 -10.55 -0.22 -46.86
C THR A 57 -9.19 -0.78 -47.21
N ILE A 58 -8.49 -1.31 -46.21
CA ILE A 58 -7.25 -2.07 -46.36
C ILE A 58 -7.62 -3.52 -46.63
N THR A 59 -7.19 -4.06 -47.77
CA THR A 59 -7.62 -5.37 -48.32
C THR A 59 -6.53 -6.42 -48.33
N SER A 60 -5.33 -6.09 -47.85
CA SER A 60 -4.13 -6.94 -47.89
C SER A 60 -3.15 -6.57 -46.78
N GLY A 61 -2.32 -7.52 -46.38
CA GLY A 61 -1.24 -7.32 -45.41
C GLY A 61 -0.22 -6.28 -45.87
N GLY A 62 0.48 -5.68 -44.91
CA GLY A 62 1.49 -4.65 -45.20
C GLY A 62 1.47 -3.48 -44.23
N THR A 63 2.22 -2.42 -44.56
CA THR A 63 2.34 -1.21 -43.72
C THR A 63 1.66 -0.01 -44.39
N TYR A 64 0.76 0.62 -43.65
CA TYR A 64 -0.05 1.77 -44.07
C TYR A 64 0.26 2.96 -43.17
N THR A 65 0.85 4.03 -43.73
CA THR A 65 1.19 5.24 -42.95
C THR A 65 0.09 6.28 -43.11
N ILE A 66 -0.59 6.62 -42.02
CA ILE A 66 -1.83 7.42 -42.03
C ILE A 66 -1.56 8.78 -41.37
N SER A 67 -1.95 9.86 -42.05
CA SER A 67 -1.67 11.24 -41.61
C SER A 67 -2.76 12.23 -42.06
N GLY A 68 -2.91 13.35 -41.34
CA GLY A 68 -3.90 14.39 -41.65
C GLY A 68 -5.22 14.20 -40.91
N THR A 69 -6.30 14.83 -41.39
CA THR A 69 -7.62 14.84 -40.72
C THR A 69 -8.71 14.25 -41.59
N LEU A 70 -9.55 13.38 -41.03
CA LEU A 70 -10.83 12.93 -41.59
C LEU A 70 -11.95 13.36 -40.63
N ASN A 71 -12.86 14.21 -41.10
CA ASN A 71 -13.88 14.86 -40.27
C ASN A 71 -15.09 13.95 -40.00
N ASP A 72 -15.42 13.09 -40.97
CA ASP A 72 -16.47 12.08 -40.86
C ASP A 72 -16.21 10.95 -41.87
N GLY A 73 -15.76 9.78 -41.40
CA GLY A 73 -15.41 8.63 -42.22
C GLY A 73 -14.64 7.56 -41.46
N GLN A 74 -14.34 6.44 -42.11
CA GLN A 74 -13.88 5.22 -41.46
C GLN A 74 -12.62 4.64 -42.12
N ILE A 75 -11.73 4.08 -41.29
CA ILE A 75 -10.64 3.20 -41.72
C ILE A 75 -11.03 1.76 -41.38
N ARG A 76 -11.15 0.93 -42.41
CA ARG A 76 -11.49 -0.50 -42.33
C ARG A 76 -10.25 -1.35 -42.64
N VAL A 77 -10.04 -2.43 -41.90
CA VAL A 77 -9.10 -3.50 -42.24
C VAL A 77 -9.90 -4.78 -42.51
N ASP A 78 -9.85 -5.27 -43.74
CA ASP A 78 -10.75 -6.29 -44.31
C ASP A 78 -9.91 -7.13 -45.30
N THR A 79 -8.93 -7.88 -44.76
CA THR A 79 -7.98 -8.67 -45.55
C THR A 79 -8.60 -10.00 -45.98
N LYS A 80 -8.17 -10.54 -47.13
CA LYS A 80 -8.81 -11.71 -47.74
C LYS A 80 -8.30 -13.06 -47.27
N ASP A 81 -7.04 -13.10 -46.87
CA ASP A 81 -6.29 -14.32 -46.59
C ASP A 81 -5.71 -14.25 -45.16
N GLU A 82 -6.41 -13.56 -44.25
CA GLU A 82 -6.02 -13.29 -42.85
C GLU A 82 -4.57 -12.78 -42.75
N GLU A 83 -4.28 -11.64 -43.39
CA GLU A 83 -2.91 -11.13 -43.48
C GLU A 83 -2.62 -10.06 -42.42
N ALA A 84 -1.46 -10.13 -41.76
CA ALA A 84 -1.05 -9.15 -40.75
C ALA A 84 -0.92 -7.71 -41.32
N VAL A 85 -1.56 -6.74 -40.65
CA VAL A 85 -1.63 -5.34 -41.08
C VAL A 85 -0.97 -4.42 -40.05
N LYS A 86 -0.17 -3.46 -40.52
CA LYS A 86 0.46 -2.44 -39.68
C LYS A 86 -0.06 -1.03 -40.03
N LEU A 87 -0.69 -0.36 -39.08
CA LEU A 87 -1.21 1.00 -39.19
C LEU A 87 -0.28 1.97 -38.46
N VAL A 88 0.53 2.73 -39.20
CA VAL A 88 1.41 3.76 -38.63
C VAL A 88 0.65 5.07 -38.55
N LEU A 89 0.16 5.42 -37.36
CA LEU A 89 -0.54 6.69 -37.11
C LEU A 89 0.50 7.80 -36.93
N ASN A 90 0.53 8.71 -37.90
CA ASN A 90 1.57 9.72 -38.09
C ASN A 90 0.94 11.12 -38.17
N GLY A 91 0.34 11.56 -37.06
CA GLY A 91 -0.45 12.78 -37.00
C GLY A 91 -1.82 12.61 -37.67
N ALA A 92 -2.49 11.50 -37.39
CA ALA A 92 -3.82 11.19 -37.89
C ALA A 92 -4.92 11.67 -36.91
N THR A 93 -5.94 12.36 -37.42
CA THR A 93 -7.19 12.68 -36.71
C THR A 93 -8.33 12.06 -37.48
N ILE A 94 -9.06 11.13 -36.90
CA ILE A 94 -10.07 10.32 -37.57
C ILE A 94 -11.36 10.39 -36.76
N ALA A 95 -12.41 10.98 -37.32
CA ALA A 95 -13.73 11.00 -36.70
C ALA A 95 -14.77 10.33 -37.60
N CYS A 96 -15.76 9.68 -36.99
CA CYS A 96 -16.88 9.03 -37.68
C CYS A 96 -18.16 9.22 -36.87
N SER A 97 -19.16 9.89 -37.43
CA SER A 97 -20.39 10.26 -36.71
C SER A 97 -21.39 9.10 -36.52
N SER A 98 -21.11 7.95 -37.13
CA SER A 98 -22.11 6.89 -37.36
C SER A 98 -21.58 5.45 -37.21
N SER A 99 -20.29 5.26 -36.93
CA SER A 99 -19.68 3.96 -36.63
C SER A 99 -18.31 4.15 -35.99
N ALA A 100 -17.57 3.06 -35.73
CA ALA A 100 -16.20 3.09 -35.27
C ALA A 100 -15.28 3.77 -36.31
N PRO A 101 -14.51 4.83 -35.98
CA PRO A 101 -13.60 5.45 -36.94
C PRO A 101 -12.45 4.53 -37.38
N LEU A 102 -12.08 3.53 -36.58
CA LEU A 102 -11.14 2.46 -36.95
C LEU A 102 -11.76 1.10 -36.61
N TYR A 103 -12.00 0.27 -37.63
CA TYR A 103 -12.63 -1.04 -37.52
C TYR A 103 -11.79 -2.10 -38.24
N VAL A 104 -11.21 -3.04 -37.49
CA VAL A 104 -10.59 -4.26 -38.02
C VAL A 104 -11.66 -5.37 -38.06
N ILE A 105 -11.89 -5.91 -39.25
CA ILE A 105 -12.94 -6.88 -39.56
C ILE A 105 -12.36 -8.28 -39.79
N ASN A 106 -11.17 -8.37 -40.41
CA ASN A 106 -10.49 -9.64 -40.69
C ASN A 106 -8.98 -9.43 -40.98
N ALA A 107 -8.10 -9.94 -40.10
CA ALA A 107 -6.64 -10.00 -40.28
C ALA A 107 -6.00 -10.95 -39.25
N ASP A 108 -4.90 -11.65 -39.56
CA ASP A 108 -4.12 -12.46 -38.57
C ASP A 108 -3.76 -11.63 -37.32
N LYS A 109 -3.45 -10.35 -37.52
CA LYS A 109 -3.47 -9.30 -36.48
C LYS A 109 -3.37 -7.90 -37.06
N THR A 110 -3.79 -6.91 -36.27
CA THR A 110 -3.52 -5.49 -36.57
C THR A 110 -2.57 -4.86 -35.55
N VAL A 111 -1.51 -4.22 -36.05
CA VAL A 111 -0.51 -3.50 -35.25
C VAL A 111 -0.61 -2.00 -35.49
N ILE A 112 -1.14 -1.26 -34.51
CA ILE A 112 -1.19 0.21 -34.50
C ILE A 112 0.13 0.75 -33.93
N THR A 113 0.95 1.39 -34.77
CA THR A 113 2.19 2.07 -34.36
C THR A 113 1.97 3.58 -34.28
N LEU A 114 2.15 4.15 -33.09
CA LEU A 114 2.11 5.58 -32.83
C LEU A 114 3.47 6.21 -33.15
N ALA A 115 3.55 6.96 -34.26
CA ALA A 115 4.81 7.53 -34.73
C ALA A 115 5.39 8.55 -33.73
N GLU A 116 6.71 8.48 -33.50
CA GLU A 116 7.47 9.32 -32.56
C GLU A 116 7.11 10.81 -32.69
N GLY A 117 6.86 11.48 -31.56
CA GLY A 117 6.54 12.91 -31.51
C GLY A 117 5.19 13.33 -32.11
N THR A 118 4.41 12.40 -32.69
CA THR A 118 3.09 12.72 -33.26
C THR A 118 1.97 12.60 -32.24
N LYS A 119 0.84 13.27 -32.53
CA LYS A 119 -0.41 13.16 -31.78
C LYS A 119 -1.51 12.66 -32.69
N ASN A 120 -2.16 11.58 -32.29
CA ASN A 120 -3.20 10.92 -33.06
C ASN A 120 -4.51 10.94 -32.28
N TYR A 121 -5.63 11.09 -32.98
CA TYR A 121 -6.96 11.33 -32.40
C TYR A 121 -8.01 10.45 -33.09
N ILE A 122 -8.82 9.76 -32.31
CA ILE A 122 -9.92 8.91 -32.78
C ILE A 122 -11.19 9.30 -32.01
N THR A 123 -12.28 9.64 -32.71
CA THR A 123 -13.53 10.10 -32.09
C THR A 123 -14.75 9.56 -32.85
N ASP A 124 -15.59 8.77 -32.19
CA ASP A 124 -16.84 8.27 -32.80
C ASP A 124 -18.04 9.22 -32.56
N GLY A 125 -19.23 8.85 -33.05
CA GLY A 125 -20.50 9.50 -32.73
C GLY A 125 -21.24 8.76 -31.61
N GLY A 126 -22.12 9.45 -30.88
CA GLY A 126 -22.89 8.87 -29.76
C GLY A 126 -24.00 7.87 -30.11
N SER A 127 -24.00 7.33 -31.33
CA SER A 127 -24.93 6.30 -31.81
C SER A 127 -24.41 5.72 -33.11
N TYR A 128 -24.28 4.39 -33.20
CA TYR A 128 -23.85 3.75 -34.45
C TYR A 128 -25.07 3.39 -35.33
N LEU A 129 -24.85 3.40 -36.64
CA LEU A 129 -25.77 2.80 -37.60
C LEU A 129 -25.48 1.30 -37.64
N ALA A 130 -26.45 0.51 -37.19
CA ALA A 130 -26.38 -0.95 -37.17
C ALA A 130 -26.03 -1.51 -38.56
N GLN A 131 -24.90 -2.21 -38.68
CA GLN A 131 -24.43 -2.80 -39.94
C GLN A 131 -25.09 -4.16 -40.20
N ASP A 132 -25.36 -4.91 -39.13
CA ASP A 132 -26.28 -6.04 -39.06
C ASP A 132 -27.37 -5.71 -38.01
N ALA A 133 -28.52 -6.36 -38.06
CA ALA A 133 -29.56 -6.28 -37.03
C ALA A 133 -29.35 -7.30 -35.89
N GLU A 134 -28.56 -8.35 -36.14
CA GLU A 134 -28.31 -9.44 -35.19
C GLU A 134 -26.95 -9.29 -34.45
N SER A 135 -26.27 -8.15 -34.59
CA SER A 135 -24.98 -7.83 -33.95
C SER A 135 -24.94 -6.37 -33.47
N ASP A 136 -24.31 -6.13 -32.32
CA ASP A 136 -23.99 -4.81 -31.78
C ASP A 136 -22.66 -4.25 -32.32
N GLU A 137 -21.94 -5.01 -33.16
CA GLU A 137 -20.57 -4.72 -33.57
C GLU A 137 -20.48 -3.83 -34.83
N PRO A 138 -19.44 -2.98 -34.95
CA PRO A 138 -18.40 -2.70 -33.95
C PRO A 138 -18.96 -1.89 -32.79
N ASN A 139 -18.57 -2.20 -31.54
CA ASN A 139 -19.11 -1.54 -30.34
C ASN A 139 -18.08 -0.64 -29.61
N ALA A 140 -17.00 -0.23 -30.30
CA ALA A 140 -15.94 0.63 -29.78
C ALA A 140 -15.36 1.60 -30.82
N ALA A 141 -14.82 2.74 -30.39
CA ALA A 141 -14.23 3.73 -31.32
C ALA A 141 -12.94 3.25 -32.01
N VAL A 142 -12.21 2.34 -31.37
CA VAL A 142 -11.25 1.44 -32.02
C VAL A 142 -11.75 0.02 -31.76
N PHE A 143 -12.20 -0.68 -32.79
CA PHE A 143 -12.75 -2.04 -32.65
C PHE A 143 -12.01 -3.04 -33.53
N SER A 144 -11.80 -4.26 -33.03
CA SER A 144 -11.12 -5.34 -33.74
C SER A 144 -11.83 -6.68 -33.56
N ASN A 145 -12.13 -7.36 -34.66
CA ASN A 145 -12.55 -8.76 -34.64
C ASN A 145 -11.40 -9.71 -34.29
N ASP A 146 -10.16 -9.29 -34.55
CA ASP A 146 -8.96 -10.11 -34.45
C ASP A 146 -7.94 -9.49 -33.46
N ASP A 147 -6.80 -10.16 -33.26
CA ASP A 147 -5.69 -9.77 -32.40
C ASP A 147 -5.20 -8.31 -32.63
N LEU A 148 -5.20 -7.47 -31.58
CA LEU A 148 -4.90 -6.04 -31.66
C LEU A 148 -3.67 -5.65 -30.82
N THR A 149 -2.65 -5.09 -31.47
CA THR A 149 -1.45 -4.58 -30.79
C THR A 149 -1.29 -3.07 -30.96
N ILE A 150 -0.99 -2.35 -29.89
CA ILE A 150 -0.61 -0.92 -29.92
C ILE A 150 0.85 -0.77 -29.45
N ASN A 151 1.66 0.02 -30.17
CA ASN A 151 3.06 0.29 -29.83
C ASN A 151 3.56 1.64 -30.38
N GLY A 152 4.83 1.98 -30.11
CA GLY A 152 5.48 3.22 -30.55
C GLY A 152 5.60 4.27 -29.44
N GLU A 153 6.08 5.46 -29.78
CA GLU A 153 6.41 6.54 -28.82
C GLU A 153 5.51 7.78 -28.97
N GLY A 154 4.68 7.82 -30.02
CA GLY A 154 3.67 8.86 -30.22
C GLY A 154 2.50 8.78 -29.24
N SER A 155 1.57 9.72 -29.33
CA SER A 155 0.32 9.70 -28.56
C SER A 155 -0.90 9.27 -29.38
N LEU A 156 -1.85 8.64 -28.71
CA LEU A 156 -3.19 8.34 -29.18
C LEU A 156 -4.21 8.88 -28.16
N THR A 157 -5.22 9.60 -28.63
CA THR A 157 -6.36 10.02 -27.81
C THR A 157 -7.64 9.48 -28.43
N VAL A 158 -8.33 8.60 -27.71
CA VAL A 158 -9.59 7.98 -28.11
C VAL A 158 -10.74 8.61 -27.32
N THR A 159 -11.78 9.04 -28.01
CA THR A 159 -13.03 9.53 -27.41
C THR A 159 -14.20 8.72 -27.97
N ALA A 160 -14.67 7.76 -27.17
CA ALA A 160 -15.83 6.94 -27.46
C ALA A 160 -17.07 7.51 -26.76
N ASN A 161 -17.95 8.08 -27.57
CA ASN A 161 -19.23 8.65 -27.22
C ASN A 161 -20.38 7.63 -27.34
N TYR A 162 -20.16 6.49 -28.02
CA TYR A 162 -21.15 5.42 -28.15
C TYR A 162 -21.10 4.45 -26.97
N ASN A 163 -19.98 3.73 -26.82
CA ASN A 163 -19.84 2.61 -25.88
C ASN A 163 -18.37 2.48 -25.42
N HIS A 164 -17.61 1.48 -25.87
CA HIS A 164 -16.24 1.24 -25.40
C HIS A 164 -15.17 2.11 -26.11
N GLY A 165 -14.05 2.35 -25.44
CA GLY A 165 -12.91 3.09 -25.99
C GLY A 165 -12.16 2.32 -27.07
N ILE A 166 -11.41 1.31 -26.65
CA ILE A 166 -10.63 0.40 -27.49
C ILE A 166 -11.06 -1.03 -27.17
N ALA A 167 -11.58 -1.77 -28.15
CA ALA A 167 -12.02 -3.15 -27.94
C ALA A 167 -11.45 -4.14 -28.98
N GLY A 168 -11.21 -5.38 -28.55
CA GLY A 168 -10.84 -6.52 -29.38
C GLY A 168 -11.57 -7.79 -28.94
N LYS A 169 -11.96 -8.65 -29.89
CA LYS A 169 -12.61 -9.94 -29.62
C LYS A 169 -11.65 -11.08 -29.28
N ASP A 170 -10.36 -10.89 -29.57
CA ASP A 170 -9.24 -11.76 -29.21
C ASP A 170 -8.30 -11.00 -28.21
N ASP A 171 -6.97 -11.14 -28.30
CA ASP A 171 -6.05 -10.44 -27.40
C ASP A 171 -5.86 -8.95 -27.75
N LEU A 172 -5.72 -8.13 -26.71
CA LEU A 172 -5.36 -6.71 -26.80
C LEU A 172 -4.01 -6.45 -26.11
N LYS A 173 -2.97 -6.08 -26.87
CA LYS A 173 -1.58 -5.96 -26.40
C LYS A 173 -1.05 -4.52 -26.53
N ILE A 174 -0.73 -3.86 -25.42
CA ILE A 174 -0.11 -2.52 -25.36
C ILE A 174 1.37 -2.67 -25.01
N ASN A 175 2.25 -2.32 -25.95
CA ASN A 175 3.70 -2.44 -25.82
C ASN A 175 4.42 -1.08 -25.73
N GLY A 176 3.70 0.02 -25.51
CA GLY A 176 4.25 1.37 -25.40
C GLY A 176 3.31 2.46 -25.96
N GLY A 177 3.72 3.72 -25.75
CA GLY A 177 3.05 4.92 -26.28
C GLY A 177 2.33 5.74 -25.21
N GLN A 178 1.79 6.89 -25.61
CA GLN A 178 0.98 7.77 -24.73
C GLN A 178 -0.50 7.63 -25.12
N ILE A 179 -1.23 6.74 -24.45
CA ILE A 179 -2.61 6.38 -24.76
C ILE A 179 -3.55 7.03 -23.75
N ALA A 180 -4.47 7.87 -24.23
CA ALA A 180 -5.52 8.47 -23.44
C ALA A 180 -6.89 8.04 -23.97
N VAL A 181 -7.73 7.44 -23.14
CA VAL A 181 -9.07 6.97 -23.50
C VAL A 181 -10.12 7.70 -22.66
N THR A 182 -11.21 8.09 -23.30
CA THR A 182 -12.46 8.47 -22.62
C THR A 182 -13.60 7.74 -23.30
N ALA A 183 -14.37 6.97 -22.54
CA ALA A 183 -15.43 6.10 -23.01
C ALA A 183 -16.72 6.28 -22.21
N VAL A 184 -17.87 6.00 -22.83
CA VAL A 184 -19.18 5.96 -22.16
C VAL A 184 -19.32 4.69 -21.32
N ASN A 185 -18.81 3.57 -21.84
CA ASN A 185 -18.72 2.29 -21.14
C ASN A 185 -17.24 1.97 -20.86
N ASP A 186 -16.82 0.69 -20.93
CA ASP A 186 -15.43 0.29 -20.65
C ASP A 186 -14.37 1.02 -21.48
N GLY A 187 -13.23 1.32 -20.85
CA GLY A 187 -12.11 2.01 -21.49
C GLY A 187 -11.36 1.15 -22.51
N ILE A 188 -10.75 0.06 -22.03
CA ILE A 188 -9.95 -0.86 -22.84
C ILE A 188 -10.43 -2.29 -22.58
N ARG A 189 -10.94 -2.98 -23.61
CA ARG A 189 -11.57 -4.30 -23.50
C ARG A 189 -10.96 -5.30 -24.47
N GLY A 190 -10.20 -6.27 -23.98
CA GLY A 190 -9.71 -7.40 -24.79
C GLY A 190 -10.40 -8.66 -24.31
N ARG A 191 -11.35 -9.18 -25.09
CA ARG A 191 -12.22 -10.28 -24.65
C ARG A 191 -11.42 -11.46 -24.13
N ASP A 192 -10.41 -11.89 -24.89
CA ASP A 192 -9.59 -13.05 -24.55
C ASP A 192 -8.42 -12.69 -23.62
N SER A 193 -7.74 -11.56 -23.86
CA SER A 193 -6.82 -10.99 -22.87
C SER A 193 -6.58 -9.49 -23.05
N VAL A 194 -6.11 -8.84 -21.98
CA VAL A 194 -5.42 -7.53 -22.06
C VAL A 194 -4.01 -7.62 -21.47
N THR A 195 -2.99 -7.31 -22.27
CA THR A 195 -1.60 -7.23 -21.81
C THR A 195 -1.07 -5.80 -21.93
N ILE A 196 -0.56 -5.20 -20.85
CA ILE A 196 0.13 -3.90 -20.87
C ILE A 196 1.58 -4.10 -20.41
N LYS A 197 2.53 -3.93 -21.32
CA LYS A 197 3.96 -4.12 -21.04
C LYS A 197 4.68 -2.83 -20.65
N ASP A 198 4.36 -1.73 -21.32
CA ASP A 198 4.92 -0.40 -21.07
C ASP A 198 4.03 0.69 -21.70
N GLY A 199 4.34 1.95 -21.40
CA GLY A 199 3.66 3.14 -21.92
C GLY A 199 3.04 4.00 -20.83
N THR A 200 2.37 5.08 -21.22
CA THR A 200 1.54 5.90 -20.35
C THR A 200 0.09 5.73 -20.78
N VAL A 201 -0.72 5.06 -19.96
CA VAL A 201 -2.12 4.74 -20.25
C VAL A 201 -3.01 5.50 -19.27
N THR A 202 -3.90 6.35 -19.78
CA THR A 202 -4.88 7.09 -18.97
C THR A 202 -6.28 6.78 -19.45
N VAL A 203 -7.13 6.24 -18.57
CA VAL A 203 -8.50 5.82 -18.90
C VAL A 203 -9.52 6.63 -18.09
N LYS A 204 -10.60 7.02 -18.75
CA LYS A 204 -11.85 7.47 -18.12
C LYS A 204 -13.04 6.73 -18.73
N SER A 205 -13.83 6.08 -17.91
CA SER A 205 -14.93 5.21 -18.35
C SER A 205 -16.17 5.39 -17.47
N GLY A 206 -17.34 5.11 -18.04
CA GLY A 206 -18.56 4.91 -17.25
C GLY A 206 -18.66 3.48 -16.71
N GLY A 207 -18.29 2.49 -17.52
CA GLY A 207 -18.05 1.11 -17.09
C GLY A 207 -16.63 0.95 -16.53
N ASP A 208 -15.99 -0.18 -16.84
CA ASP A 208 -14.69 -0.56 -16.30
C ASP A 208 -13.53 0.26 -16.89
N GLY A 209 -12.41 0.35 -16.17
CA GLY A 209 -11.18 0.92 -16.73
C GLY A 209 -10.56 0.01 -17.79
N ILE A 210 -10.21 -1.20 -17.39
CA ILE A 210 -9.65 -2.24 -18.27
C ILE A 210 -10.38 -3.55 -17.98
N GLN A 211 -10.91 -4.21 -19.02
CA GLN A 211 -11.69 -5.44 -18.89
C GLN A 211 -11.16 -6.56 -19.80
N SER A 212 -11.19 -7.80 -19.31
CA SER A 212 -11.12 -9.02 -20.11
C SER A 212 -12.20 -9.98 -19.61
N ASN A 213 -12.98 -10.56 -20.53
CA ASN A 213 -14.34 -11.00 -20.25
C ASN A 213 -14.76 -12.33 -20.92
N ASN A 214 -13.80 -13.15 -21.35
CA ASN A 214 -14.11 -14.49 -21.87
C ASN A 214 -14.43 -15.45 -20.74
N ASP A 215 -15.72 -15.73 -20.57
CA ASP A 215 -16.34 -16.69 -19.64
C ASP A 215 -16.52 -18.09 -20.25
N GLU A 216 -16.27 -18.25 -21.55
CA GLU A 216 -16.43 -19.51 -22.30
C GLU A 216 -15.18 -20.42 -22.22
N ASP A 217 -14.01 -19.86 -21.93
CA ASP A 217 -12.71 -20.55 -21.97
C ASP A 217 -11.79 -20.14 -20.80
N ALA A 218 -11.46 -21.10 -19.93
CA ALA A 218 -10.66 -20.87 -18.73
C ALA A 218 -9.16 -20.61 -18.99
N GLU A 219 -8.66 -20.77 -20.23
CA GLU A 219 -7.32 -20.32 -20.62
C GLU A 219 -7.31 -18.84 -21.10
N LYS A 220 -8.46 -18.17 -21.07
CA LYS A 220 -8.71 -16.79 -21.55
C LYS A 220 -9.35 -15.93 -20.45
N GLY A 221 -9.78 -14.71 -20.78
CA GLY A 221 -10.38 -13.76 -19.83
C GLY A 221 -9.36 -13.13 -18.87
N LEU A 222 -8.10 -13.05 -19.29
CA LEU A 222 -6.95 -12.73 -18.42
C LEU A 222 -6.40 -11.31 -18.65
N ILE A 223 -5.82 -10.72 -17.60
CA ILE A 223 -5.12 -9.43 -17.68
C ILE A 223 -3.70 -9.57 -17.15
N SER A 224 -2.73 -8.97 -17.85
CA SER A 224 -1.34 -8.90 -17.43
C SER A 224 -0.75 -7.51 -17.53
N ILE A 225 -0.24 -7.00 -16.41
CA ILE A 225 0.45 -5.70 -16.30
C ILE A 225 1.92 -5.96 -15.96
N GLU A 226 2.80 -5.77 -16.94
CA GLU A 226 4.26 -5.94 -16.79
C GLU A 226 4.97 -4.60 -16.49
N GLY A 227 4.35 -3.47 -16.82
CA GLY A 227 4.98 -2.16 -16.70
C GLY A 227 4.09 -0.97 -17.11
N GLY A 228 4.75 0.18 -17.36
CA GLY A 228 4.10 1.45 -17.70
C GLY A 228 3.59 2.27 -16.51
N THR A 229 3.06 3.46 -16.82
CA THR A 229 2.32 4.32 -15.88
C THR A 229 0.85 4.32 -16.28
N ILE A 230 -0.03 3.84 -15.40
CA ILE A 230 -1.45 3.56 -15.67
C ILE A 230 -2.31 4.38 -14.70
N ALA A 231 -3.22 5.20 -15.23
CA ALA A 231 -4.11 6.06 -14.44
C ALA A 231 -5.57 5.87 -14.87
N ILE A 232 -6.42 5.35 -13.98
CA ILE A 232 -7.80 4.94 -14.28
C ILE A 232 -8.79 5.75 -13.43
N THR A 233 -9.89 6.19 -14.05
CA THR A 233 -11.08 6.65 -13.35
C THR A 233 -12.31 6.02 -14.00
N SER A 234 -12.91 5.04 -13.33
CA SER A 234 -14.05 4.25 -13.80
C SER A 234 -15.31 4.55 -12.99
N GLY A 235 -16.47 4.28 -13.56
CA GLY A 235 -17.71 4.12 -12.79
C GLY A 235 -17.79 2.71 -12.21
N GLY A 236 -17.54 1.71 -13.07
CA GLY A 236 -17.34 0.31 -12.67
C GLY A 236 -15.94 0.01 -12.13
N ASP A 237 -15.46 -1.22 -12.34
CA ASP A 237 -14.19 -1.71 -11.78
C ASP A 237 -12.98 -0.98 -12.40
N GLY A 238 -11.89 -0.85 -11.64
CA GLY A 238 -10.66 -0.27 -12.16
C GLY A 238 -10.00 -1.17 -13.20
N ILE A 239 -9.77 -2.42 -12.83
CA ILE A 239 -9.30 -3.50 -13.72
C ILE A 239 -10.06 -4.78 -13.35
N GLN A 240 -10.83 -5.35 -14.29
CA GLN A 240 -11.59 -6.59 -14.11
C GLN A 240 -11.13 -7.67 -15.12
N ALA A 241 -10.64 -8.79 -14.60
CA ALA A 241 -10.36 -10.00 -15.37
C ALA A 241 -11.38 -11.10 -15.00
N GLU A 242 -12.00 -11.73 -16.00
CA GLU A 242 -12.91 -12.87 -15.77
C GLU A 242 -12.21 -14.04 -15.09
N THR A 243 -10.95 -14.32 -15.44
CA THR A 243 -10.17 -15.41 -14.83
C THR A 243 -9.04 -14.89 -13.94
N SER A 244 -7.95 -14.41 -14.56
CA SER A 244 -6.68 -14.14 -13.88
C SER A 244 -6.17 -12.72 -14.12
N LEU A 245 -5.88 -11.99 -13.04
CA LEU A 245 -5.20 -10.70 -13.07
C LEU A 245 -3.77 -10.86 -12.54
N SER A 246 -2.78 -10.50 -13.35
CA SER A 246 -1.36 -10.52 -12.97
C SER A 246 -0.75 -9.12 -13.05
N VAL A 247 -0.08 -8.69 -11.97
CA VAL A 247 0.66 -7.42 -11.92
C VAL A 247 2.09 -7.70 -11.47
N SER A 248 3.05 -7.52 -12.37
CA SER A 248 4.49 -7.72 -12.08
C SER A 248 5.29 -6.42 -12.07
N GLY A 249 4.71 -5.31 -12.54
CA GLY A 249 5.37 -4.01 -12.57
C GLY A 249 4.40 -2.85 -12.83
N GLY A 250 4.97 -1.66 -13.03
CA GLY A 250 4.26 -0.43 -13.35
C GLY A 250 3.98 0.51 -12.18
N GLU A 251 3.48 1.70 -12.50
CA GLU A 251 2.95 2.71 -11.58
C GLU A 251 1.46 2.86 -11.86
N ILE A 252 0.60 2.32 -10.98
CA ILE A 252 -0.83 2.13 -11.21
C ILE A 252 -1.60 3.00 -10.21
N THR A 253 -2.48 3.88 -10.71
CA THR A 253 -3.39 4.69 -9.90
C THR A 253 -4.84 4.48 -10.35
N ILE A 254 -5.71 4.07 -9.44
CA ILE A 254 -7.11 3.71 -9.74
C ILE A 254 -8.07 4.48 -8.84
N LYS A 255 -9.17 4.96 -9.46
CA LYS A 255 -10.35 5.47 -8.75
C LYS A 255 -11.64 4.95 -9.37
N SER A 256 -12.25 3.96 -8.73
CA SER A 256 -13.48 3.27 -9.18
C SER A 256 -14.70 3.71 -8.37
N GLY A 257 -15.89 3.75 -8.98
CA GLY A 257 -17.17 4.15 -8.35
C GLY A 257 -17.19 5.52 -7.66
N GLY A 258 -16.27 6.42 -8.02
CA GLY A 258 -16.08 7.70 -7.33
C GLY A 258 -15.29 7.59 -6.00
N GLY A 259 -14.80 6.40 -5.65
CA GLY A 259 -13.87 6.09 -4.57
C GLY A 259 -14.46 5.98 -3.17
N SER A 260 -13.58 5.79 -2.18
CA SER A 260 -13.87 5.34 -0.81
C SER A 260 -14.78 6.24 0.03
N SER A 261 -15.05 7.46 -0.44
CA SER A 261 -16.08 8.37 0.09
C SER A 261 -17.50 8.03 -0.34
N MET A 262 -17.67 7.11 -1.30
CA MET A 262 -18.95 6.67 -1.88
C MET A 262 -19.38 5.26 -1.45
N GLY A 263 -18.57 4.57 -0.64
CA GLY A 263 -18.81 3.17 -0.27
C GLY A 263 -20.02 2.92 0.61
N SER A 264 -20.42 1.64 0.71
CA SER A 264 -21.74 1.19 1.17
C SER A 264 -21.96 1.22 2.69
N SER A 265 -21.60 2.33 3.36
CA SER A 265 -21.81 2.51 4.80
C SER A 265 -23.29 2.73 5.20
N THR A 266 -24.22 2.07 4.52
CA THR A 266 -25.68 2.27 4.61
C THR A 266 -26.46 1.08 5.16
N TYR A 267 -25.80 -0.01 5.57
CA TYR A 267 -26.43 -1.05 6.38
C TYR A 267 -26.32 -0.76 7.89
N ALA A 268 -27.21 0.11 8.36
CA ALA A 268 -27.38 0.36 9.79
C ALA A 268 -27.98 -0.87 10.50
N TRP A 269 -27.10 -1.70 11.08
CA TRP A 269 -27.42 -2.93 11.79
C TRP A 269 -28.58 -2.74 12.79
N GLY A 270 -29.67 -3.49 12.59
CA GLY A 270 -30.88 -3.43 13.42
C GLY A 270 -32.05 -2.56 12.92
N SER A 271 -31.93 -1.91 11.76
CA SER A 271 -33.05 -1.16 11.16
C SER A 271 -34.15 -2.07 10.59
N GLN A 272 -35.19 -2.36 11.38
CA GLN A 272 -36.40 -3.09 10.91
C GLN A 272 -37.43 -2.20 10.18
N ASP A 273 -37.01 -1.11 9.54
CA ASP A 273 -37.93 -0.25 8.78
C ASP A 273 -38.08 -0.72 7.32
N MET A 274 -39.08 -1.57 7.09
CA MET A 274 -39.48 -2.08 5.76
C MET A 274 -40.17 -0.99 4.92
N GLY A 275 -39.46 0.13 4.69
CA GLY A 275 -39.86 1.20 3.78
C GLY A 275 -39.32 0.97 2.36
N PRO A 276 -40.07 1.32 1.30
CA PRO A 276 -39.61 1.12 -0.08
C PRO A 276 -38.60 2.21 -0.51
N SER A 277 -37.35 2.06 -0.07
CA SER A 277 -36.20 2.88 -0.49
C SER A 277 -34.89 2.17 -0.10
N ALA A 278 -33.89 1.99 -0.96
CA ALA A 278 -33.81 2.37 -2.37
C ALA A 278 -34.48 1.35 -3.31
N THR A 279 -34.14 1.37 -4.59
CA THR A 279 -34.31 0.24 -5.52
C THR A 279 -33.41 -0.93 -5.11
N ASP A 280 -33.81 -2.16 -5.45
CA ASP A 280 -32.85 -3.22 -5.73
C ASP A 280 -32.05 -2.80 -6.97
N CYS A 281 -31.02 -1.99 -6.76
CA CYS A 281 -29.94 -1.84 -7.71
C CYS A 281 -28.89 -2.88 -7.33
N ASP A 282 -28.76 -3.91 -8.17
CA ASP A 282 -27.46 -4.50 -8.45
C ASP A 282 -26.55 -3.32 -8.86
N THR A 283 -25.75 -2.81 -7.92
CA THR A 283 -24.75 -1.79 -8.24
C THR A 283 -23.65 -2.46 -9.03
N GLU A 284 -23.35 -1.93 -10.21
CA GLU A 284 -22.20 -2.37 -10.99
C GLU A 284 -20.94 -2.35 -10.10
N SER A 285 -20.18 -3.44 -10.20
CA SER A 285 -18.96 -3.67 -9.40
C SER A 285 -18.03 -2.47 -9.53
N ALA A 286 -17.49 -1.97 -8.41
CA ALA A 286 -16.70 -0.74 -8.38
C ALA A 286 -15.35 -0.93 -7.65
N LYS A 287 -14.79 -2.13 -7.77
CA LYS A 287 -13.58 -2.61 -7.11
C LYS A 287 -12.34 -2.04 -7.80
N GLY A 288 -11.23 -1.91 -7.07
CA GLY A 288 -9.99 -1.35 -7.62
C GLY A 288 -9.31 -2.30 -8.62
N LEU A 289 -8.99 -3.50 -8.16
CA LEU A 289 -8.47 -4.62 -8.95
C LEU A 289 -9.33 -5.86 -8.67
N LYS A 290 -9.73 -6.59 -9.71
CA LYS A 290 -10.64 -7.74 -9.60
C LYS A 290 -10.25 -8.88 -10.53
N ALA A 291 -10.34 -10.12 -10.03
CA ALA A 291 -10.19 -11.34 -10.83
C ALA A 291 -11.20 -12.41 -10.42
N GLY A 292 -11.91 -13.02 -11.36
CA GLY A 292 -12.89 -14.08 -11.06
C GLY A 292 -12.31 -15.41 -10.56
N VAL A 293 -10.98 -15.62 -10.64
CA VAL A 293 -10.29 -16.82 -10.13
C VAL A 293 -8.99 -16.50 -9.39
N ALA A 294 -8.08 -15.73 -9.99
CA ALA A 294 -6.73 -15.55 -9.44
C ALA A 294 -6.17 -14.14 -9.61
N LEU A 295 -5.82 -13.48 -8.49
CA LEU A 295 -5.19 -12.17 -8.48
C LEU A 295 -3.77 -12.24 -7.92
N ILE A 296 -2.76 -12.02 -8.77
CA ILE A 296 -1.34 -12.18 -8.42
C ILE A 296 -0.59 -10.86 -8.59
N ILE A 297 -0.14 -10.26 -7.49
CA ILE A 297 0.71 -9.06 -7.49
C ILE A 297 2.12 -9.45 -7.06
N SER A 298 3.10 -9.31 -7.96
CA SER A 298 4.52 -9.60 -7.72
C SER A 298 5.41 -8.36 -7.77
N GLY A 299 4.85 -7.17 -8.04
CA GLY A 299 5.61 -5.94 -8.16
C GLY A 299 4.74 -4.73 -8.51
N GLY A 300 5.40 -3.61 -8.82
CA GLY A 300 4.76 -2.33 -9.13
C GLY A 300 4.53 -1.43 -7.92
N THR A 301 4.09 -0.19 -8.20
CA THR A 301 3.59 0.78 -7.22
C THR A 301 2.12 1.01 -7.51
N ILE A 302 1.23 0.68 -6.57
CA ILE A 302 -0.21 0.59 -6.79
C ILE A 302 -0.91 1.49 -5.77
N THR A 303 -1.75 2.41 -6.23
CA THR A 303 -2.56 3.33 -5.41
C THR A 303 -4.03 3.25 -5.80
N ILE A 304 -4.90 2.96 -4.84
CA ILE A 304 -6.33 2.70 -5.08
C ILE A 304 -7.19 3.55 -4.14
N ASP A 305 -8.24 4.14 -4.72
CA ASP A 305 -9.34 4.80 -4.00
C ASP A 305 -10.67 4.31 -4.60
N SER A 306 -11.20 3.21 -4.06
CA SER A 306 -12.36 2.45 -4.57
C SER A 306 -13.59 2.64 -3.69
N SER A 307 -14.81 2.65 -4.26
CA SER A 307 -16.05 2.69 -3.46
C SER A 307 -16.50 1.30 -2.98
N ASP A 308 -16.04 0.27 -3.68
CA ASP A 308 -16.10 -1.14 -3.31
C ASP A 308 -14.65 -1.57 -2.93
N ASP A 309 -14.35 -2.85 -2.80
CA ASP A 309 -13.03 -3.39 -2.42
C ASP A 309 -11.87 -2.79 -3.21
N SER A 310 -10.74 -2.53 -2.54
CA SER A 310 -9.55 -2.06 -3.25
C SER A 310 -8.90 -3.17 -4.08
N ILE A 311 -8.86 -4.41 -3.58
CA ILE A 311 -8.36 -5.58 -4.31
C ILE A 311 -9.26 -6.78 -3.97
N HIS A 312 -9.79 -7.47 -4.98
CA HIS A 312 -10.74 -8.57 -4.81
C HIS A 312 -10.43 -9.75 -5.72
N SER A 313 -10.66 -10.98 -5.26
CA SER A 313 -10.78 -12.13 -6.15
C SER A 313 -11.76 -13.18 -5.67
N ASN A 314 -12.62 -13.66 -6.56
CA ASN A 314 -13.71 -14.59 -6.24
C ASN A 314 -13.23 -16.02 -5.88
N ASP A 315 -11.91 -16.23 -5.71
CA ASP A 315 -11.28 -17.46 -5.23
C ASP A 315 -9.92 -17.17 -4.55
N SER A 316 -8.89 -16.74 -5.31
CA SER A 316 -7.51 -16.72 -4.80
C SER A 316 -6.73 -15.41 -5.04
N MET A 317 -5.99 -14.97 -4.01
CA MET A 317 -5.10 -13.81 -4.07
C MET A 317 -3.69 -14.13 -3.58
N THR A 318 -2.66 -13.66 -4.29
CA THR A 318 -1.25 -13.84 -3.90
C THR A 318 -0.43 -12.56 -4.09
N ILE A 319 0.15 -12.05 -3.00
CA ILE A 319 0.99 -10.85 -2.99
C ILE A 319 2.46 -11.25 -2.75
N ASN A 320 3.23 -11.35 -3.83
CA ASN A 320 4.66 -11.68 -3.83
C ASN A 320 5.59 -10.44 -3.83
N GLY A 321 5.03 -9.22 -3.79
CA GLY A 321 5.82 -8.00 -3.73
C GLY A 321 5.06 -6.74 -4.13
N GLY A 322 5.80 -5.64 -4.31
CA GLY A 322 5.28 -4.33 -4.70
C GLY A 322 5.09 -3.35 -3.54
N THR A 323 4.56 -2.17 -3.86
CA THR A 323 4.19 -1.14 -2.88
C THR A 323 2.74 -0.76 -3.13
N ILE A 324 1.86 -1.08 -2.18
CA ILE A 324 0.40 -1.00 -2.33
C ILE A 324 -0.15 0.01 -1.32
N THR A 325 -0.92 1.00 -1.78
CA THR A 325 -1.68 1.91 -0.94
C THR A 325 -3.16 1.83 -1.31
N ALA A 326 -3.99 1.31 -0.41
CA ALA A 326 -5.41 1.10 -0.60
C ALA A 326 -6.23 2.09 0.26
N THR A 327 -7.36 2.51 -0.29
CA THR A 327 -8.38 3.31 0.38
C THR A 327 -9.71 2.79 -0.14
N SER A 328 -10.39 1.98 0.67
CA SER A 328 -11.57 1.25 0.23
C SER A 328 -12.85 1.81 0.81
N GLY A 329 -13.95 1.63 0.09
CA GLY A 329 -15.31 1.91 0.53
C GLY A 329 -15.87 0.77 1.37
N ASP A 330 -15.69 -0.47 0.90
CA ASP A 330 -15.71 -1.73 1.65
C ASP A 330 -14.26 -2.16 1.95
N ASP A 331 -13.77 -3.33 1.49
CA ASP A 331 -12.63 -3.99 2.13
C ASP A 331 -11.26 -3.68 1.51
N GLY A 332 -10.22 -3.82 2.33
CA GLY A 332 -8.84 -3.51 1.93
C GLY A 332 -8.31 -4.51 0.90
N MET A 333 -8.44 -5.80 1.20
CA MET A 333 -8.23 -6.93 0.30
C MET A 333 -9.22 -8.05 0.67
N HIS A 334 -10.00 -8.52 -0.28
CA HIS A 334 -10.97 -9.62 -0.11
C HIS A 334 -10.64 -10.78 -1.06
N SER A 335 -10.75 -12.04 -0.61
CA SER A 335 -10.80 -13.19 -1.52
C SER A 335 -11.48 -14.41 -0.91
N ASP A 336 -12.50 -14.96 -1.58
CA ASP A 336 -13.37 -16.04 -1.08
C ASP A 336 -12.61 -17.22 -0.44
N SER A 337 -11.59 -17.77 -1.10
CA SER A 337 -10.90 -19.00 -0.67
C SER A 337 -9.57 -18.76 0.04
N THR A 338 -8.66 -17.99 -0.56
CA THR A 338 -7.28 -17.86 -0.05
C THR A 338 -6.60 -16.52 -0.34
N LEU A 339 -5.96 -15.93 0.68
CA LEU A 339 -5.07 -14.78 0.59
C LEU A 339 -3.67 -15.11 1.12
N GLU A 340 -2.67 -15.17 0.24
CA GLU A 340 -1.26 -15.39 0.61
C GLU A 340 -0.41 -14.13 0.39
N ILE A 341 0.24 -13.61 1.45
CA ILE A 341 1.14 -12.45 1.38
C ILE A 341 2.58 -12.89 1.68
N ASN A 342 3.38 -12.97 0.63
CA ASN A 342 4.78 -13.39 0.66
C ASN A 342 5.76 -12.24 0.88
N GLU A 343 5.64 -11.12 0.15
CA GLU A 343 6.41 -9.90 0.38
C GLU A 343 5.59 -8.65 -0.01
N GLY A 344 6.04 -7.46 0.39
CA GLY A 344 5.43 -6.19 -0.03
C GLY A 344 5.57 -5.08 1.00
N ASP A 345 5.21 -3.85 0.60
CA ASP A 345 4.97 -2.71 1.48
C ASP A 345 3.51 -2.25 1.28
N ILE A 346 2.62 -2.68 2.17
CA ILE A 346 1.16 -2.64 2.02
C ILE A 346 0.56 -1.67 3.04
N ARG A 347 -0.28 -0.73 2.58
CA ARG A 347 -0.98 0.24 3.43
C ARG A 347 -2.45 0.35 3.05
N ILE A 348 -3.31 -0.34 3.79
CA ILE A 348 -4.76 -0.12 3.77
C ILE A 348 -5.03 1.03 4.73
N THR A 349 -5.40 2.19 4.19
CA THR A 349 -5.52 3.44 4.96
C THR A 349 -6.94 3.73 5.45
N LYS A 350 -7.93 3.11 4.81
CA LYS A 350 -9.35 3.03 5.16
C LYS A 350 -9.90 1.75 4.53
N SER A 351 -10.75 1.04 5.24
CA SER A 351 -11.68 0.03 4.72
C SER A 351 -12.84 -0.22 5.70
N TYR A 352 -13.79 -1.08 5.34
CA TYR A 352 -14.67 -1.75 6.31
C TYR A 352 -13.81 -2.72 7.12
N GLU A 353 -13.41 -3.85 6.53
CA GLU A 353 -12.42 -4.80 7.05
C GLU A 353 -11.06 -4.66 6.35
N GLY A 354 -9.98 -5.01 7.04
CA GLY A 354 -8.62 -4.86 6.53
C GLY A 354 -8.25 -5.90 5.47
N LEU A 355 -8.21 -7.16 5.89
CA LEU A 355 -7.97 -8.33 5.04
C LEU A 355 -9.05 -9.36 5.35
N GLU A 356 -9.80 -9.82 4.35
CA GLU A 356 -10.82 -10.88 4.50
C GLU A 356 -10.52 -12.05 3.55
N SER A 357 -10.57 -13.28 4.08
CA SER A 357 -10.59 -14.52 3.29
C SER A 357 -10.92 -15.73 4.18
N ALA A 358 -11.47 -16.81 3.61
CA ALA A 358 -11.56 -18.09 4.32
C ALA A 358 -10.20 -18.64 4.78
N SER A 359 -9.08 -18.26 4.14
CA SER A 359 -7.74 -18.65 4.62
C SER A 359 -6.69 -17.58 4.33
N ILE A 360 -6.06 -17.05 5.39
CA ILE A 360 -5.06 -15.98 5.29
C ILE A 360 -3.68 -16.52 5.72
N THR A 361 -2.67 -16.34 4.87
CA THR A 361 -1.27 -16.73 5.14
C THR A 361 -0.33 -15.55 4.97
N LEU A 362 0.29 -15.10 6.06
CA LEU A 362 1.20 -13.95 6.12
C LEU A 362 2.64 -14.42 6.32
N ASN A 363 3.39 -14.54 5.22
CA ASN A 363 4.75 -15.08 5.18
C ASN A 363 5.83 -14.02 5.37
N ALA A 364 5.69 -12.83 4.77
CA ALA A 364 6.52 -11.65 5.12
C ALA A 364 5.83 -10.31 4.75
N GLY A 365 6.63 -9.29 4.40
CA GLY A 365 6.16 -7.94 4.07
C GLY A 365 6.09 -6.97 5.26
N THR A 366 5.76 -5.72 4.96
CA THR A 366 5.33 -4.68 5.92
C THR A 366 3.88 -4.35 5.61
N ILE A 367 3.00 -4.47 6.60
CA ILE A 367 1.54 -4.38 6.41
C ILE A 367 0.97 -3.43 7.45
N HIS A 368 0.39 -2.31 7.01
CA HIS A 368 -0.34 -1.35 7.84
C HIS A 368 -1.82 -1.37 7.46
N ILE A 369 -2.71 -1.59 8.43
CA ILE A 369 -4.15 -1.72 8.24
C ILE A 369 -4.91 -0.68 9.08
N GLY A 370 -5.85 0.02 8.46
CA GLY A 370 -6.79 0.96 9.07
C GLY A 370 -8.24 0.58 8.74
N ALA A 371 -8.83 -0.29 9.54
CA ALA A 371 -10.19 -0.81 9.35
C ALA A 371 -11.23 -0.03 10.18
N SER A 372 -12.49 -0.04 9.73
CA SER A 372 -13.62 0.57 10.43
C SER A 372 -14.53 -0.42 11.15
N ASP A 373 -14.50 -1.70 10.76
CA ASP A 373 -14.74 -2.84 11.64
C ASP A 373 -13.39 -3.57 11.87
N ASP A 374 -13.16 -4.74 11.28
CA ASP A 374 -12.13 -5.70 11.72
C ASP A 374 -10.79 -5.58 10.96
N GLY A 375 -9.68 -5.78 11.66
CA GLY A 375 -8.34 -5.62 11.10
C GLY A 375 -7.92 -6.76 10.18
N ILE A 376 -8.22 -7.99 10.58
CA ILE A 376 -8.11 -9.21 9.78
C ILE A 376 -9.33 -10.03 10.16
N ASN A 377 -10.14 -10.43 9.19
CA ASN A 377 -11.26 -11.35 9.34
C ASN A 377 -10.93 -12.65 8.60
N VAL A 378 -11.28 -13.78 9.20
CA VAL A 378 -11.20 -15.10 8.56
C VAL A 378 -12.52 -15.84 8.77
N VAL A 379 -13.31 -15.86 7.71
CA VAL A 379 -14.64 -16.46 7.61
C VAL A 379 -14.83 -17.03 6.21
N SER A 380 -15.62 -18.09 6.05
CA SER A 380 -15.92 -18.67 4.75
C SER A 380 -17.33 -18.34 4.26
N ASN A 381 -17.51 -18.23 2.94
CA ASN A 381 -18.82 -18.06 2.32
C ASN A 381 -19.77 -19.27 2.51
N ASP A 382 -19.25 -20.43 2.97
CA ASP A 382 -20.03 -21.61 3.36
C ASP A 382 -20.36 -21.70 4.86
N ASP A 383 -19.87 -20.77 5.69
CA ASP A 383 -20.34 -20.60 7.07
C ASP A 383 -21.79 -20.10 7.06
N THR A 384 -22.72 -21.04 7.22
CA THR A 384 -24.18 -20.83 7.33
C THR A 384 -24.62 -20.14 8.63
N SER A 385 -23.84 -19.13 9.06
CA SER A 385 -23.97 -18.31 10.26
C SER A 385 -25.29 -17.52 10.35
N ALA A 386 -25.94 -17.25 9.21
CA ALA A 386 -27.28 -16.67 9.08
C ALA A 386 -28.45 -17.57 9.59
N ALA A 387 -28.18 -18.41 10.60
CA ALA A 387 -29.15 -19.26 11.26
C ALA A 387 -30.11 -18.43 12.12
N GLN A 388 -31.43 -18.56 11.88
CA GLN A 388 -32.48 -17.87 12.66
C GLN A 388 -32.59 -18.40 14.09
N GLY A 389 -31.66 -17.98 14.95
CA GLY A 389 -31.55 -18.33 16.36
C GLY A 389 -31.42 -17.09 17.25
N ARG A 390 -31.57 -17.28 18.57
CA ARG A 390 -31.22 -16.24 19.55
C ARG A 390 -29.72 -16.34 19.88
N PRO A 391 -29.07 -15.24 20.31
CA PRO A 391 -27.77 -15.33 20.95
C PRO A 391 -27.80 -16.34 22.13
N ASP A 392 -26.63 -16.87 22.47
CA ASP A 392 -26.36 -17.82 23.55
C ASP A 392 -26.78 -19.30 23.33
N GLN A 393 -27.15 -19.75 22.12
CA GLN A 393 -27.47 -21.19 21.87
C GLN A 393 -26.82 -21.89 20.66
N ASN A 394 -26.12 -21.20 19.78
CA ASN A 394 -25.40 -21.86 18.69
C ASN A 394 -24.06 -22.41 19.19
N HIS A 395 -23.83 -23.72 19.01
CA HIS A 395 -22.52 -24.34 19.20
C HIS A 395 -21.84 -24.40 17.84
N TYR A 396 -20.95 -23.45 17.57
CA TYR A 396 -20.18 -23.37 16.33
C TYR A 396 -19.01 -24.36 16.37
N PRO A 397 -19.00 -25.43 15.54
CA PRO A 397 -17.76 -26.13 15.25
C PRO A 397 -16.93 -25.27 14.30
N ALA A 398 -15.61 -25.18 14.50
CA ALA A 398 -14.73 -24.63 13.47
C ALA A 398 -14.87 -25.50 12.20
N THR A 399 -15.30 -24.87 11.11
CA THR A 399 -15.34 -25.46 9.77
C THR A 399 -13.90 -25.71 9.29
N GLY A 400 -13.72 -26.66 8.37
CA GLY A 400 -12.40 -27.25 8.09
C GLY A 400 -11.41 -26.34 7.34
N ASN A 401 -11.85 -25.15 6.93
CA ASN A 401 -11.17 -24.28 5.98
C ASN A 401 -10.63 -22.99 6.63
N ASN A 402 -11.36 -22.44 7.61
CA ASN A 402 -11.04 -21.19 8.30
C ASN A 402 -9.67 -21.28 9.02
N TYR A 403 -8.68 -20.50 8.57
CA TYR A 403 -7.34 -20.52 9.16
C TYR A 403 -6.57 -19.19 8.99
N LEU A 404 -5.87 -18.75 10.03
CA LEU A 404 -4.87 -17.66 9.95
C LEU A 404 -3.45 -18.17 10.27
N HIS A 405 -2.57 -18.16 9.26
CA HIS A 405 -1.14 -18.47 9.40
C HIS A 405 -0.30 -17.18 9.43
N ILE A 406 0.53 -16.99 10.46
CA ILE A 406 1.46 -15.84 10.58
C ILE A 406 2.89 -16.35 10.72
N ASN A 407 3.58 -16.47 9.58
CA ASN A 407 4.95 -17.01 9.51
C ASN A 407 6.02 -15.91 9.54
N GLY A 408 5.67 -14.66 9.24
CA GLY A 408 6.62 -13.56 9.22
C GLY A 408 6.00 -12.16 9.13
N GLY A 409 6.79 -11.21 8.64
CA GLY A 409 6.37 -9.83 8.37
C GLY A 409 6.37 -8.90 9.58
N TYR A 410 6.06 -7.63 9.32
CA TYR A 410 5.77 -6.59 10.31
C TYR A 410 4.37 -6.04 10.05
N ILE A 411 3.43 -6.42 10.91
CA ILE A 411 1.99 -6.24 10.73
C ILE A 411 1.49 -5.28 11.81
N VAL A 412 0.87 -4.18 11.41
CA VAL A 412 0.34 -3.13 12.29
C VAL A 412 -1.13 -2.93 11.96
N ILE A 413 -1.97 -3.19 12.95
CA ILE A 413 -3.42 -3.11 12.81
C ILE A 413 -3.96 -1.94 13.65
N TYR A 414 -4.81 -1.13 13.04
CA TYR A 414 -5.67 -0.16 13.68
C TYR A 414 -7.11 -0.49 13.26
N ALA A 415 -7.82 -1.23 14.12
CA ALA A 415 -9.19 -1.70 13.87
C ALA A 415 -10.17 -1.05 14.85
N ASN A 416 -11.44 -0.92 14.45
CA ASN A 416 -12.49 -0.29 15.26
C ASN A 416 -13.47 -1.30 15.84
N GLY A 417 -13.82 -2.31 15.05
CA GLY A 417 -14.14 -3.64 15.51
C GLY A 417 -12.88 -4.37 15.97
N ASP A 418 -12.79 -5.65 15.68
CA ASP A 418 -11.81 -6.56 16.24
C ASP A 418 -10.43 -6.42 15.60
N GLY A 419 -9.39 -6.65 16.40
CA GLY A 419 -8.03 -6.58 15.91
C GLY A 419 -7.72 -7.65 14.87
N ILE A 420 -8.13 -8.86 15.20
CA ILE A 420 -8.07 -10.09 14.41
C ILE A 420 -9.30 -10.87 14.87
N ASP A 421 -10.27 -11.16 14.00
CA ASP A 421 -11.27 -12.20 14.20
C ASP A 421 -10.98 -13.38 13.25
N VAL A 422 -11.16 -14.60 13.74
CA VAL A 422 -10.90 -15.83 12.99
C VAL A 422 -11.89 -16.90 13.44
N ASN A 423 -12.82 -17.27 12.56
CA ASN A 423 -13.79 -18.34 12.79
C ASN A 423 -13.16 -19.75 12.67
N GLY A 424 -11.89 -19.87 13.08
CA GLY A 424 -11.03 -21.04 13.00
C GLY A 424 -9.70 -20.81 13.74
N PRO A 425 -8.79 -21.79 13.75
CA PRO A 425 -7.52 -21.69 14.46
C PRO A 425 -6.51 -20.71 13.83
N ILE A 426 -5.60 -20.22 14.68
CA ILE A 426 -4.47 -19.34 14.33
C ILE A 426 -3.16 -20.07 14.66
N GLU A 427 -2.18 -20.04 13.76
CA GLU A 427 -0.80 -20.47 14.03
C GLU A 427 0.22 -19.39 13.67
N MET A 428 1.00 -18.96 14.66
CA MET A 428 2.06 -17.97 14.49
C MET A 428 3.44 -18.60 14.74
N THR A 429 4.29 -18.57 13.71
CA THR A 429 5.64 -19.16 13.70
C THR A 429 6.75 -18.12 13.54
N GLY A 430 6.41 -16.85 13.33
CA GLY A 430 7.37 -15.76 13.21
C GLY A 430 6.70 -14.38 13.17
N GLY A 431 7.44 -13.39 12.65
CA GLY A 431 6.92 -12.04 12.42
C GLY A 431 6.77 -11.17 13.67
N THR A 432 6.14 -10.02 13.49
CA THR A 432 5.79 -9.06 14.55
C THR A 432 4.42 -8.48 14.25
N VAL A 433 3.47 -8.66 15.17
CA VAL A 433 2.08 -8.20 15.07
C VAL A 433 1.81 -7.19 16.18
N VAL A 434 1.40 -5.98 15.81
CA VAL A 434 1.07 -4.88 16.72
C VAL A 434 -0.37 -4.42 16.48
N VAL A 435 -1.27 -4.75 17.41
CA VAL A 435 -2.70 -4.44 17.29
C VAL A 435 -3.07 -3.26 18.20
N ASN A 436 -3.62 -2.22 17.59
CA ASN A 436 -4.32 -1.11 18.23
C ASN A 436 -5.83 -1.34 18.02
N GLY A 437 -6.37 -2.29 18.77
CA GLY A 437 -7.71 -2.85 18.60
C GLY A 437 -8.82 -2.09 19.34
N PRO A 438 -9.99 -2.73 19.54
CA PRO A 438 -11.24 -2.06 19.84
C PRO A 438 -11.26 -1.37 21.21
N THR A 439 -11.97 -0.26 21.27
CA THR A 439 -12.36 0.41 22.53
C THR A 439 -13.73 -0.04 23.04
N ASN A 440 -14.46 -0.85 22.27
CA ASN A 440 -15.76 -1.42 22.64
C ASN A 440 -15.56 -2.75 23.38
N ASN A 441 -16.36 -3.04 24.41
CA ASN A 441 -16.29 -4.29 25.17
C ASN A 441 -17.04 -5.46 24.51
N GLY A 442 -17.80 -5.22 23.43
CA GLY A 442 -18.33 -6.29 22.58
C GLY A 442 -17.31 -6.89 21.60
N ASN A 443 -16.09 -6.35 21.59
CA ASN A 443 -15.08 -6.52 20.55
C ASN A 443 -13.70 -6.80 21.18
N GLY A 444 -12.89 -7.65 20.54
CA GLY A 444 -11.59 -8.16 20.99
C GLY A 444 -10.38 -7.54 20.29
N ALA A 445 -9.26 -7.36 21.00
CA ALA A 445 -7.97 -7.09 20.34
C ALA A 445 -7.43 -8.34 19.61
N LEU A 446 -7.97 -9.49 19.99
CA LEU A 446 -7.93 -10.80 19.35
C LEU A 446 -9.29 -11.42 19.71
N ASP A 447 -10.04 -11.90 18.73
CA ASP A 447 -11.08 -12.92 18.92
C ASP A 447 -10.79 -14.07 17.94
N PHE A 448 -11.18 -15.28 18.32
CA PHE A 448 -10.96 -16.49 17.51
C PHE A 448 -11.66 -17.72 18.08
N LEU A 449 -11.94 -18.67 17.19
CA LEU A 449 -12.41 -20.01 17.53
C LEU A 449 -11.28 -21.06 17.56
N GLY A 450 -11.45 -22.13 18.33
CA GLY A 450 -10.49 -23.25 18.35
C GLY A 450 -9.23 -22.98 19.18
N THR A 451 -8.12 -22.63 18.52
CA THR A 451 -6.77 -22.52 19.13
C THR A 451 -5.95 -21.41 18.49
N PHE A 452 -5.24 -20.62 19.29
CA PHE A 452 -4.19 -19.70 18.83
C PHE A 452 -2.84 -20.17 19.36
N ARG A 453 -2.08 -20.81 18.48
CA ARG A 453 -0.79 -21.44 18.75
C ARG A 453 0.38 -20.55 18.34
N MET A 454 1.13 -20.04 19.32
CA MET A 454 2.37 -19.31 19.09
C MET A 454 3.60 -20.18 19.34
N THR A 455 4.47 -20.32 18.33
CA THR A 455 5.73 -21.07 18.46
C THR A 455 6.97 -20.19 18.47
N ALA A 456 6.92 -19.05 17.76
CA ALA A 456 7.87 -17.94 17.81
C ALA A 456 7.19 -16.65 17.30
N GLY A 457 7.96 -15.58 17.09
CA GLY A 457 7.46 -14.26 16.67
C GLY A 457 7.20 -13.32 17.85
N TYR A 458 6.60 -12.16 17.60
CA TYR A 458 6.26 -11.17 18.63
C TYR A 458 4.82 -10.70 18.43
N LEU A 459 3.96 -10.88 19.43
CA LEU A 459 2.56 -10.42 19.40
C LEU A 459 2.33 -9.42 20.52
N LEU A 460 1.79 -8.25 20.16
CA LEU A 460 1.44 -7.17 21.06
C LEU A 460 0.06 -6.63 20.68
N ALA A 461 -0.97 -6.97 21.45
CA ALA A 461 -2.34 -6.52 21.18
C ALA A 461 -2.88 -5.68 22.34
N ALA A 462 -3.37 -4.48 22.02
CA ALA A 462 -4.00 -3.56 22.96
C ALA A 462 -5.45 -3.29 22.55
N GLY A 463 -6.38 -3.32 23.50
CA GLY A 463 -7.79 -3.04 23.23
C GLY A 463 -8.67 -3.16 24.48
N SER A 464 -9.93 -3.56 24.28
CA SER A 464 -10.93 -3.71 25.34
C SER A 464 -10.55 -4.78 26.38
N SER A 465 -11.25 -4.81 27.52
CA SER A 465 -11.17 -5.93 28.46
C SER A 465 -12.49 -6.70 28.56
N GLY A 466 -13.35 -6.58 27.54
CA GLY A 466 -14.60 -7.34 27.44
C GLY A 466 -14.34 -8.72 26.82
N MET A 467 -13.92 -8.72 25.55
CA MET A 467 -13.55 -9.91 24.77
C MET A 467 -12.01 -10.06 24.69
N ALA A 468 -11.31 -9.93 25.83
CA ALA A 468 -9.84 -10.00 25.83
C ALA A 468 -9.35 -11.45 25.81
N GLN A 469 -9.17 -12.01 24.61
CA GLN A 469 -8.51 -13.30 24.39
C GLN A 469 -6.98 -13.18 24.45
N ALA A 470 -6.28 -14.32 24.43
CA ALA A 470 -4.83 -14.45 24.31
C ALA A 470 -4.50 -15.82 23.68
N PRO A 471 -3.26 -16.05 23.19
CA PRO A 471 -2.82 -17.38 22.75
C PRO A 471 -3.09 -18.48 23.78
N ASP A 472 -3.14 -19.75 23.34
CA ASP A 472 -3.49 -20.87 24.23
C ASP A 472 -2.29 -21.77 24.59
N THR A 473 -2.53 -22.75 25.47
CA THR A 473 -1.51 -23.67 26.03
C THR A 473 -0.86 -24.65 25.04
N SER A 474 -1.31 -24.69 23.78
CA SER A 474 -0.65 -25.37 22.65
C SER A 474 0.60 -24.62 22.15
N SER A 475 0.74 -23.34 22.52
CA SER A 475 1.89 -22.48 22.27
C SER A 475 3.15 -22.97 23.00
N THR A 476 4.33 -22.68 22.44
CA THR A 476 5.63 -22.92 23.08
C THR A 476 6.33 -21.64 23.56
N GLN A 477 5.90 -20.47 23.09
CA GLN A 477 6.35 -19.17 23.59
C GLN A 477 5.46 -18.70 24.76
N TYR A 478 6.03 -17.91 25.66
CA TYR A 478 5.32 -17.39 26.83
C TYR A 478 4.56 -16.10 26.51
N ALA A 479 3.33 -16.00 27.02
CA ALA A 479 2.49 -14.82 26.90
C ALA A 479 1.93 -14.36 28.25
N VAL A 480 1.64 -13.07 28.33
CA VAL A 480 0.94 -12.44 29.45
C VAL A 480 -0.30 -11.69 28.94
N LEU A 481 -1.44 -11.89 29.61
CA LEU A 481 -2.65 -11.07 29.45
C LEU A 481 -2.78 -10.18 30.68
N LEU A 482 -2.68 -8.87 30.46
CA LEU A 482 -2.69 -7.81 31.46
C LEU A 482 -4.02 -7.06 31.37
N THR A 483 -4.77 -6.94 32.46
CA THR A 483 -6.06 -6.21 32.51
C THR A 483 -6.09 -5.10 33.56
N PHE A 484 -6.47 -3.90 33.12
CA PHE A 484 -6.61 -2.73 33.99
C PHE A 484 -8.00 -2.67 34.63
N SER A 485 -8.07 -2.16 35.87
CA SER A 485 -9.34 -1.88 36.57
C SER A 485 -10.18 -0.77 35.92
N SER A 486 -9.57 0.04 35.04
CA SER A 486 -10.22 1.02 34.17
C SER A 486 -9.40 1.24 32.91
N ALA A 487 -10.04 1.53 31.78
CA ALA A 487 -9.37 1.88 30.54
C ALA A 487 -8.36 3.03 30.73
N GLN A 488 -7.17 2.86 30.14
CA GLN A 488 -6.11 3.85 30.06
C GLN A 488 -6.31 4.72 28.81
N PRO A 489 -6.05 6.05 28.87
CA PRO A 489 -6.16 6.92 27.70
C PRO A 489 -5.17 6.57 26.58
N ALA A 490 -5.58 6.80 25.33
CA ALA A 490 -4.68 6.74 24.17
C ALA A 490 -3.41 7.59 24.39
N GLY A 491 -2.26 7.09 23.93
CA GLY A 491 -0.96 7.75 24.16
C GLY A 491 -0.39 7.56 25.58
N THR A 492 -1.08 6.86 26.48
CA THR A 492 -0.48 6.42 27.75
C THR A 492 0.49 5.28 27.45
N ILE A 493 1.78 5.44 27.77
CA ILE A 493 2.75 4.35 27.61
C ILE A 493 2.40 3.21 28.57
N VAL A 494 2.48 1.96 28.10
CA VAL A 494 2.68 0.77 28.92
C VAL A 494 4.14 0.33 28.79
N HIS A 495 4.75 -0.01 29.93
CA HIS A 495 6.11 -0.54 29.97
C HIS A 495 6.20 -1.78 30.85
N ILE A 496 7.05 -2.73 30.45
CA ILE A 496 7.36 -3.95 31.20
C ILE A 496 8.87 -4.13 31.18
N GLU A 497 9.45 -4.28 32.37
CA GLU A 497 10.86 -4.64 32.57
C GLU A 497 11.01 -5.88 33.46
N SER A 498 12.14 -6.59 33.38
CA SER A 498 12.51 -7.58 34.41
C SER A 498 12.89 -6.91 35.73
N GLU A 499 12.98 -7.65 36.84
CA GLU A 499 13.49 -7.09 38.12
C GLU A 499 14.96 -6.61 38.06
N GLU A 500 15.70 -6.91 36.99
CA GLU A 500 17.05 -6.37 36.72
C GLU A 500 17.03 -5.09 35.84
N GLY A 501 15.86 -4.63 35.40
CA GLY A 501 15.73 -3.45 34.52
C GLY A 501 16.02 -3.72 33.03
N ARG A 502 15.83 -4.97 32.55
CA ARG A 502 15.78 -5.24 31.11
C ARG A 502 14.41 -4.83 30.57
N ASP A 503 14.37 -3.88 29.63
CA ASP A 503 13.16 -3.54 28.85
C ASP A 503 12.69 -4.78 28.06
N ILE A 504 11.41 -5.12 28.17
CA ILE A 504 10.72 -6.22 27.48
C ILE A 504 9.61 -5.68 26.57
N LEU A 505 8.99 -4.58 27.00
CA LEU A 505 7.98 -3.84 26.26
C LEU A 505 8.08 -2.37 26.65
N THR A 506 8.15 -1.48 25.66
CA THR A 506 7.81 -0.08 25.84
C THR A 506 6.90 0.32 24.68
N PHE A 507 5.61 0.49 24.93
CA PHE A 507 4.59 0.71 23.89
C PHE A 507 3.64 1.85 24.25
N MET A 508 3.25 2.63 23.25
CA MET A 508 2.30 3.73 23.35
C MET A 508 1.12 3.47 22.41
N PRO A 509 0.04 2.82 22.89
CA PRO A 509 -1.15 2.53 22.11
C PRO A 509 -1.76 3.79 21.47
N ALA A 510 -2.13 3.69 20.20
CA ALA A 510 -2.79 4.75 19.45
C ALA A 510 -4.26 4.96 19.89
N LYS A 511 -4.86 3.94 20.50
CA LYS A 511 -6.24 3.92 21.01
C LYS A 511 -6.25 3.82 22.55
N ALA A 512 -7.39 4.11 23.17
CA ALA A 512 -7.58 3.82 24.59
C ALA A 512 -7.64 2.29 24.79
N TYR A 513 -7.15 1.79 25.92
CA TYR A 513 -6.94 0.35 26.12
C TYR A 513 -7.20 -0.07 27.57
N GLN A 514 -7.79 -1.25 27.78
CA GLN A 514 -8.02 -1.87 29.08
C GLN A 514 -7.42 -3.27 29.19
N SER A 515 -7.00 -3.89 28.08
CA SER A 515 -6.11 -5.04 28.04
C SER A 515 -4.78 -4.74 27.34
N ILE A 516 -3.75 -5.52 27.67
CA ILE A 516 -2.55 -5.75 26.84
C ILE A 516 -2.30 -7.25 26.81
N VAL A 517 -2.27 -7.84 25.63
CA VAL A 517 -1.67 -9.16 25.36
C VAL A 517 -0.24 -8.93 24.89
N LEU A 518 0.73 -9.59 25.51
CA LEU A 518 2.11 -9.66 25.03
C LEU A 518 2.57 -11.11 24.98
N CYS A 519 2.97 -11.60 23.81
CA CYS A 519 3.73 -12.82 23.64
C CYS A 519 5.08 -12.48 23.02
N SER A 520 6.17 -12.79 23.71
CA SER A 520 7.53 -12.38 23.34
C SER A 520 8.55 -13.47 23.66
N PRO A 521 9.61 -13.66 22.85
CA PRO A 521 10.72 -14.56 23.17
C PRO A 521 11.54 -14.12 24.40
N ASP A 522 11.41 -12.86 24.84
CA ASP A 522 12.11 -12.32 26.03
C ASP A 522 11.36 -12.60 27.36
N LEU A 523 10.19 -13.26 27.31
CA LEU A 523 9.47 -13.73 28.49
C LEU A 523 9.96 -15.13 28.90
N GLU A 524 10.41 -15.26 30.14
CA GLU A 524 11.06 -16.46 30.68
C GLU A 524 10.29 -17.02 31.89
N LYS A 525 10.11 -18.34 31.93
CA LYS A 525 9.34 -19.00 33.01
C LYS A 525 10.09 -19.01 34.33
N GLY A 526 9.42 -18.51 35.38
CA GLY A 526 9.96 -18.34 36.72
C GLY A 526 10.52 -16.95 36.97
N GLU A 527 10.79 -16.17 35.91
CA GLU A 527 11.22 -14.79 36.03
C GLU A 527 10.05 -13.87 36.38
N THR A 528 10.39 -12.79 37.09
CA THR A 528 9.44 -11.78 37.56
C THR A 528 9.67 -10.46 36.84
N TYR A 529 8.55 -9.84 36.46
CA TYR A 529 8.48 -8.65 35.65
C TYR A 529 7.67 -7.57 36.37
N VAL A 530 8.06 -6.32 36.16
CA VAL A 530 7.45 -5.13 36.75
C VAL A 530 6.74 -4.35 35.65
N MET A 531 5.46 -4.03 35.87
CA MET A 531 4.62 -3.32 34.92
C MET A 531 4.43 -1.87 35.33
N TYR A 532 4.57 -0.94 34.39
CA TYR A 532 4.35 0.49 34.58
C TYR A 532 3.37 1.06 33.54
N THR A 533 2.67 2.14 33.91
CA THR A 533 2.00 3.02 32.92
C THR A 533 2.36 4.49 33.06
N GLY A 534 2.27 5.21 31.94
CA GLY A 534 2.75 6.58 31.80
C GLY A 534 4.28 6.62 31.73
N GLY A 535 4.89 7.61 32.37
CA GLY A 535 6.35 7.84 32.26
C GLY A 535 6.72 8.46 30.91
N ARG A 536 7.92 8.17 30.41
CA ARG A 536 8.39 8.56 29.07
C ARG A 536 9.55 7.66 28.62
N SER A 537 9.74 7.46 27.32
CA SER A 537 10.92 6.80 26.77
C SER A 537 11.76 7.73 25.91
N THR A 538 13.07 7.51 25.88
CA THR A 538 14.01 8.15 24.94
C THR A 538 14.29 7.30 23.69
N GLY A 539 13.67 6.12 23.58
CA GLY A 539 13.82 5.21 22.44
C GLY A 539 13.23 5.73 21.12
N THR A 540 13.55 5.04 20.04
CA THR A 540 12.96 5.30 18.71
C THR A 540 11.60 4.62 18.63
N VAL A 541 10.52 5.41 18.53
CA VAL A 541 9.16 4.89 18.35
C VAL A 541 8.88 4.61 16.87
N ASN A 542 8.33 3.43 16.59
CA ASN A 542 7.70 3.05 15.33
C ASN A 542 6.34 2.42 15.64
N ASP A 543 5.25 2.95 15.06
CA ASP A 543 3.88 2.44 15.25
C ASP A 543 3.47 2.22 16.73
N GLY A 544 3.92 3.14 17.58
CA GLY A 544 3.71 3.10 19.04
C GLY A 544 4.75 2.28 19.81
N LEU A 545 5.42 1.32 19.19
CA LEU A 545 6.46 0.48 19.80
C LEU A 545 7.81 1.19 19.84
N TYR A 546 8.41 1.29 21.02
CA TYR A 546 9.72 1.90 21.20
C TYR A 546 10.82 0.85 21.09
N SER A 547 11.95 1.25 20.49
CA SER A 547 13.16 0.44 20.37
C SER A 547 14.37 1.18 20.93
N GLY A 548 15.08 0.53 21.85
CA GLY A 548 16.26 1.08 22.53
C GLY A 548 15.98 2.32 23.38
N GLY A 549 17.05 3.07 23.69
CA GLY A 549 16.97 4.23 24.57
C GLY A 549 16.85 3.84 26.04
N THR A 550 16.00 4.55 26.79
CA THR A 550 15.80 4.33 28.22
C THR A 550 14.38 4.76 28.59
N TYR A 551 13.61 3.86 29.21
CA TYR A 551 12.35 4.22 29.87
C TYR A 551 12.63 4.99 31.16
N ILE A 552 11.81 5.99 31.45
CA ILE A 552 11.87 6.80 32.66
C ILE A 552 10.52 6.63 33.36
N ALA A 553 10.58 5.93 34.50
CA ALA A 553 9.45 5.35 35.21
C ALA A 553 8.20 6.25 35.31
N GLY A 554 7.06 5.67 34.93
CA GLY A 554 5.73 6.14 35.29
C GLY A 554 5.29 5.56 36.64
N THR A 555 4.03 5.15 36.73
CA THR A 555 3.46 4.51 37.92
C THR A 555 3.66 3.00 37.84
N GLU A 556 4.29 2.38 38.85
CA GLU A 556 4.30 0.91 38.99
C GLU A 556 2.86 0.43 39.26
N ILE A 557 2.36 -0.45 38.40
CA ILE A 557 0.98 -0.98 38.46
C ILE A 557 0.94 -2.33 39.18
N THR A 558 1.87 -3.22 38.86
CA THR A 558 1.93 -4.57 39.44
C THR A 558 3.27 -5.25 39.16
N ARG A 559 3.53 -6.36 39.85
CA ARG A 559 4.60 -7.32 39.55
C ARG A 559 3.98 -8.69 39.28
N PHE A 560 4.51 -9.42 38.30
CA PHE A 560 4.02 -10.75 37.94
C PHE A 560 5.16 -11.70 37.58
N THR A 561 4.97 -12.99 37.87
CA THR A 561 5.92 -14.06 37.55
C THR A 561 5.32 -14.94 36.46
N ILE A 562 6.08 -15.27 35.42
CA ILE A 562 5.60 -16.19 34.36
C ILE A 562 5.54 -17.62 34.92
N THR A 563 4.34 -18.19 35.04
CA THR A 563 4.11 -19.48 35.72
C THR A 563 3.82 -20.65 34.76
N GLY A 564 3.12 -20.36 33.66
CA GLY A 564 2.83 -21.28 32.57
C GLY A 564 2.94 -20.57 31.22
N ILE A 565 2.57 -21.25 30.13
CA ILE A 565 2.55 -20.69 28.77
C ILE A 565 1.80 -19.35 28.75
N ILE A 566 0.62 -19.29 29.39
CA ILE A 566 -0.16 -18.06 29.56
C ILE A 566 -0.16 -17.65 31.03
N THR A 567 0.15 -16.39 31.31
CA THR A 567 0.07 -15.79 32.64
C THR A 567 -0.95 -14.66 32.65
N ASN A 568 -1.99 -14.78 33.48
CA ASN A 568 -3.06 -13.79 33.59
C ASN A 568 -2.80 -12.85 34.77
N VAL A 569 -2.91 -11.53 34.55
CA VAL A 569 -2.48 -10.51 35.50
C VAL A 569 -3.45 -9.33 35.47
N GLY A 570 -4.04 -8.95 36.61
CA GLY A 570 -4.89 -7.76 36.69
C GLY A 570 -6.18 -7.97 37.46
N SER A 571 -7.16 -7.11 37.20
CA SER A 571 -8.49 -7.18 37.82
C SER A 571 -9.38 -8.15 37.04
N SER A 572 -9.45 -9.41 37.47
CA SER A 572 -10.28 -10.43 36.82
C SER A 572 -11.78 -10.13 36.99
N ASN A 573 -12.43 -9.63 35.94
CA ASN A 573 -13.83 -9.94 35.70
C ASN A 573 -13.90 -11.45 35.43
N ASN A 574 -14.33 -12.21 36.44
CA ASN A 574 -14.18 -13.67 36.48
C ASN A 574 -15.26 -14.38 35.65
N GLN A 575 -15.19 -14.24 34.32
CA GLN A 575 -15.80 -15.17 33.37
C GLN A 575 -14.68 -15.98 32.72
N ASN A 576 -14.75 -17.31 32.90
CA ASN A 576 -13.70 -18.23 32.51
C ASN A 576 -13.74 -18.50 31.00
N PRO A 577 -12.66 -18.27 30.23
CA PRO A 577 -12.58 -18.64 28.83
C PRO A 577 -12.87 -20.14 28.63
N GLY A 578 -13.87 -20.47 27.81
CA GLY A 578 -14.24 -21.86 27.51
C GLY A 578 -15.13 -22.59 28.54
N ALA A 579 -15.77 -21.90 29.50
CA ALA A 579 -16.74 -22.54 30.40
C ALA A 579 -18.18 -22.49 29.82
N ILE A 580 -18.63 -23.58 29.19
CA ILE A 580 -20.03 -23.73 28.71
C ILE A 580 -21.00 -23.56 29.90
N PRO A 581 -21.98 -22.63 29.84
CA PRO A 581 -22.91 -22.38 30.94
C PRO A 581 -23.93 -23.51 31.19
N GLY A 582 -23.57 -24.45 32.06
CA GLY A 582 -24.53 -25.16 32.91
C GLY A 582 -24.89 -26.60 32.53
N THR A 583 -24.25 -27.56 33.19
CA THR A 583 -24.91 -28.81 33.60
C THR A 583 -24.65 -29.07 35.09
N ASN A 584 -25.70 -29.37 35.85
CA ASN A 584 -25.63 -29.76 37.25
C ASN A 584 -25.60 -31.31 37.31
N PRO A 585 -24.79 -31.98 38.14
CA PRO A 585 -24.36 -33.35 37.86
C PRO A 585 -25.42 -34.42 38.19
N GLY A 586 -25.77 -35.22 37.18
CA GLY A 586 -26.56 -36.46 37.33
C GLY A 586 -25.68 -37.71 37.33
N THR A 587 -25.93 -38.65 38.25
CA THR A 587 -25.06 -39.80 38.51
C THR A 587 -25.39 -41.05 37.68
N ASN A 588 -24.40 -41.64 36.98
CA ASN A 588 -24.14 -43.09 37.01
C ASN A 588 -22.79 -43.48 36.34
N PRO A 589 -22.07 -44.53 36.80
CA PRO A 589 -20.83 -45.02 36.18
C PRO A 589 -21.02 -46.31 35.34
N GLY A 590 -20.14 -46.56 34.35
CA GLY A 590 -20.20 -47.78 33.53
C GLY A 590 -19.00 -48.12 32.64
N ASN A 591 -18.11 -48.99 33.14
CA ASN A 591 -17.33 -50.03 32.43
C ASN A 591 -16.41 -49.71 31.22
N ASN A 592 -15.10 -49.69 31.52
CA ASN A 592 -13.94 -50.26 30.79
C ASN A 592 -14.27 -51.59 30.00
N PRO A 593 -13.48 -52.10 29.01
CA PRO A 593 -12.00 -52.07 29.02
C PRO A 593 -11.13 -52.11 27.72
N ARG A 594 -9.87 -51.65 27.88
CA ARG A 594 -8.60 -52.18 27.30
C ARG A 594 -8.33 -52.16 25.77
N MET A 595 -7.17 -51.57 25.44
CA MET A 595 -6.01 -52.28 24.86
C MET A 595 -4.71 -51.76 25.53
N LYS A 596 -3.52 -52.32 25.22
CA LYS A 596 -2.21 -51.97 25.86
C LYS A 596 -1.06 -51.82 24.83
N PRO A 597 0.04 -51.14 25.18
CA PRO A 597 1.10 -50.73 24.24
C PRO A 597 2.27 -51.73 24.09
N ASN A 598 3.20 -51.44 23.16
CA ASN A 598 4.54 -52.05 23.04
C ASN A 598 5.60 -50.99 22.66
N THR A 599 6.90 -51.31 22.76
CA THR A 599 8.02 -50.32 22.84
C THR A 599 9.31 -50.72 22.09
N SER A 600 10.29 -49.79 22.01
CA SER A 600 11.66 -49.90 21.45
C SER A 600 11.76 -49.69 19.91
N GLY A 601 12.83 -49.13 19.30
CA GLY A 601 14.15 -48.64 19.79
C GLY A 601 15.35 -49.40 19.17
N VAL A 602 16.60 -48.91 19.01
CA VAL A 602 17.29 -47.62 19.32
C VAL A 602 18.58 -47.54 18.43
N PRO A 603 18.88 -46.46 17.67
CA PRO A 603 20.18 -45.73 17.84
C PRO A 603 20.14 -44.22 17.43
N THR A 604 21.29 -43.61 17.13
CA THR A 604 21.54 -42.19 16.77
C THR A 604 22.52 -42.00 15.60
N MET A 605 22.55 -40.80 14.99
CA MET A 605 23.75 -40.16 14.44
C MET A 605 23.71 -38.64 14.68
N ALA A 606 24.87 -37.95 14.68
CA ALA A 606 24.99 -36.52 14.97
C ALA A 606 25.95 -35.80 14.00
N PRO A 607 25.76 -34.50 13.71
CA PRO A 607 26.73 -33.67 12.97
C PRO A 607 27.81 -33.07 13.88
N THR A 608 28.97 -32.74 13.30
CA THR A 608 30.17 -32.23 13.99
C THR A 608 30.27 -30.69 14.02
N GLN A 609 30.75 -30.12 15.12
CA GLN A 609 31.17 -28.71 15.19
C GLN A 609 32.55 -28.45 14.58
N ALA A 610 32.74 -27.26 14.00
CA ALA A 610 33.97 -26.45 14.08
C ALA A 610 33.72 -25.03 13.53
N PRO A 611 34.42 -23.97 13.99
CA PRO A 611 35.04 -23.75 15.31
C PRO A 611 34.47 -22.49 16.01
N THR A 612 34.91 -22.20 17.24
CA THR A 612 34.40 -21.09 18.06
C THR A 612 34.96 -19.71 17.70
N GLY A 613 34.05 -18.73 17.53
CA GLY A 613 34.32 -17.30 17.61
C GLY A 613 33.43 -16.66 18.68
N THR A 614 33.80 -16.78 19.96
CA THR A 614 32.97 -16.32 21.08
C THR A 614 33.29 -14.89 21.49
N GLY A 615 32.66 -13.93 20.79
CA GLY A 615 32.67 -12.52 21.15
C GLY A 615 31.88 -11.69 20.15
N THR A 616 31.46 -10.49 20.55
CA THR A 616 30.71 -9.56 19.70
C THR A 616 31.56 -8.37 19.27
N GLY A 617 31.25 -7.80 18.10
CA GLY A 617 31.83 -6.56 17.58
C GLY A 617 30.75 -5.54 17.24
N ALA A 618 31.15 -4.52 16.48
CA ALA A 618 30.26 -3.49 15.96
C ALA A 618 30.53 -3.21 14.48
N LEU A 619 29.55 -2.62 13.79
CA LEU A 619 29.60 -2.26 12.39
C LEU A 619 29.05 -0.84 12.20
N SER A 620 29.90 0.09 11.81
CA SER A 620 29.54 1.46 11.45
C SER A 620 29.40 1.55 9.93
N VAL A 621 28.21 1.88 9.46
CA VAL A 621 27.86 1.95 8.03
C VAL A 621 27.48 3.38 7.67
N MET A 622 28.09 3.89 6.60
CA MET A 622 27.75 5.17 5.98
C MET A 622 27.54 4.93 4.49
N SER A 623 26.57 5.59 3.86
CA SER A 623 26.41 5.53 2.41
C SER A 623 26.53 6.89 1.74
N THR A 624 26.90 6.88 0.46
CA THR A 624 26.76 8.01 -0.46
C THR A 624 25.84 7.57 -1.61
N PRO A 625 24.67 8.20 -1.82
CA PRO A 625 24.02 9.18 -0.93
C PRO A 625 23.71 8.59 0.46
N ALA A 626 23.49 9.47 1.45
CA ALA A 626 23.08 9.07 2.80
C ALA A 626 21.63 8.54 2.84
N GLU A 627 21.20 8.04 4.00
CA GLU A 627 19.88 7.48 4.25
C GLU A 627 19.54 6.32 3.30
N ALA A 628 20.48 5.39 3.13
CA ALA A 628 20.22 4.07 2.56
C ALA A 628 19.75 3.13 3.67
N SER A 629 18.68 2.38 3.44
CA SER A 629 18.20 1.33 4.33
C SER A 629 19.22 0.19 4.40
N ILE A 630 19.60 -0.22 5.62
CA ILE A 630 20.55 -1.30 5.87
C ILE A 630 19.83 -2.50 6.47
N SER A 631 20.07 -3.69 5.92
CA SER A 631 19.80 -4.96 6.58
C SER A 631 21.08 -5.78 6.75
N LEU A 632 21.10 -6.61 7.79
CA LEU A 632 22.21 -7.50 8.13
C LEU A 632 21.63 -8.89 8.38
N ASP A 633 22.09 -9.87 7.60
CA ASP A 633 21.59 -11.24 7.56
C ASP A 633 20.06 -11.30 7.32
N GLY A 634 19.58 -10.45 6.40
CA GLY A 634 18.17 -10.29 6.05
C GLY A 634 17.39 -9.34 6.97
N ILE A 635 17.74 -9.25 8.26
CA ILE A 635 17.02 -8.44 9.23
C ILE A 635 17.35 -6.96 9.04
N TYR A 636 16.33 -6.08 8.90
CA TYR A 636 16.51 -4.62 8.82
C TYR A 636 17.14 -4.04 10.11
N LYS A 637 17.97 -3.00 9.95
CA LYS A 637 18.80 -2.41 11.01
C LYS A 637 18.81 -0.86 11.02
N GLY A 638 17.95 -0.20 10.25
CA GLY A 638 17.88 1.27 10.16
C GLY A 638 18.54 1.85 8.90
N VAL A 639 18.53 3.19 8.76
CA VAL A 639 19.13 3.92 7.64
C VAL A 639 20.51 4.49 7.97
N THR A 640 21.38 4.65 6.97
CA THR A 640 22.72 5.26 7.15
C THR A 640 22.65 6.77 7.44
N PRO A 641 23.58 7.32 8.25
CA PRO A 641 24.67 6.64 8.95
C PRO A 641 24.18 5.88 10.19
N VAL A 642 24.57 4.61 10.31
CA VAL A 642 24.14 3.72 11.40
C VAL A 642 25.33 3.03 12.07
N ILE A 643 25.22 2.76 13.38
CA ILE A 643 26.21 1.97 14.13
C ILE A 643 25.49 0.80 14.80
N LEU A 644 25.77 -0.40 14.30
CA LEU A 644 25.23 -1.66 14.80
C LEU A 644 26.21 -2.23 15.81
N SER A 645 25.74 -2.55 17.02
CA SER A 645 26.57 -3.07 18.12
C SER A 645 26.09 -4.44 18.55
N GLY A 646 26.98 -5.25 19.13
CA GLY A 646 26.61 -6.57 19.65
C GLY A 646 26.49 -7.67 18.58
N ILE A 647 26.90 -7.40 17.33
CA ILE A 647 26.92 -8.42 16.26
C ILE A 647 27.93 -9.50 16.65
N THR A 648 27.58 -10.78 16.50
CA THR A 648 28.48 -11.91 16.72
C THR A 648 29.73 -11.82 15.82
N SER A 649 30.86 -12.42 16.21
CA SER A 649 32.02 -12.45 15.34
C SER A 649 31.91 -13.53 14.28
N GLY A 650 31.87 -13.12 13.01
CA GLY A 650 31.69 -13.98 11.85
C GLY A 650 31.85 -13.23 10.54
N ILE A 651 31.28 -13.79 9.47
CA ILE A 651 30.99 -13.07 8.22
C ILE A 651 29.48 -12.94 8.15
N HIS A 652 29.00 -11.70 7.99
CA HIS A 652 27.59 -11.34 7.94
C HIS A 652 27.27 -10.75 6.57
N GLN A 653 26.06 -10.99 6.06
CA GLN A 653 25.63 -10.49 4.75
C GLN A 653 24.91 -9.15 4.96
N LEU A 654 25.56 -8.05 4.59
CA LEU A 654 24.96 -6.72 4.61
C LEU A 654 24.35 -6.40 3.24
N ARG A 655 23.10 -5.91 3.25
CA ARG A 655 22.38 -5.39 2.09
C ARG A 655 22.03 -3.91 2.37
N ALA A 656 22.14 -3.07 1.35
CA ALA A 656 21.89 -1.64 1.42
C ALA A 656 21.09 -1.16 0.19
N SER A 657 19.93 -0.55 0.42
CA SER A 657 19.00 -0.11 -0.63
C SER A 657 18.61 1.38 -0.47
N LYS A 658 18.32 2.06 -1.58
CA LYS A 658 17.72 3.40 -1.60
C LYS A 658 17.01 3.63 -2.93
N THR A 659 15.81 4.22 -2.90
CA THR A 659 15.02 4.56 -4.09
C THR A 659 15.83 5.36 -5.12
N GLY A 660 15.82 4.93 -6.38
CA GLY A 660 16.60 5.52 -7.47
C GLY A 660 18.06 5.00 -7.58
N TYR A 661 18.49 4.09 -6.71
CA TYR A 661 19.84 3.54 -6.70
C TYR A 661 19.82 2.01 -6.76
N GLN A 662 20.80 1.45 -7.47
CA GLN A 662 21.07 0.01 -7.48
C GLN A 662 21.38 -0.48 -6.07
N GLU A 663 20.76 -1.59 -5.68
CA GLU A 663 21.04 -2.24 -4.40
C GLU A 663 22.51 -2.68 -4.30
N TYR A 664 23.07 -2.54 -3.11
CA TYR A 664 24.42 -2.96 -2.77
C TYR A 664 24.36 -4.12 -1.76
N SER A 665 25.07 -5.20 -2.03
CA SER A 665 25.16 -6.37 -1.14
C SER A 665 26.62 -6.80 -0.97
N THR A 666 27.04 -7.09 0.26
CA THR A 666 28.43 -7.49 0.56
C THR A 666 28.56 -8.33 1.84
N GLY A 667 29.55 -9.21 1.87
CA GLY A 667 29.93 -9.96 3.07
C GLY A 667 30.89 -9.16 3.93
N VAL A 668 30.50 -8.83 5.16
CA VAL A 668 31.28 -8.04 6.12
C VAL A 668 31.77 -8.90 7.28
N SER A 669 33.07 -8.85 7.57
CA SER A 669 33.66 -9.58 8.69
C SER A 669 33.65 -8.76 9.98
N ILE A 670 33.15 -9.37 11.04
CA ILE A 670 33.03 -8.78 12.37
C ILE A 670 34.07 -9.44 13.30
N THR A 671 34.92 -8.61 13.91
CA THR A 671 35.95 -9.06 14.87
C THR A 671 35.51 -8.71 16.31
N PRO A 672 35.71 -9.60 17.30
CA PRO A 672 35.37 -9.30 18.69
C PRO A 672 36.01 -8.01 19.20
N GLY A 673 35.22 -7.20 19.92
CA GLY A 673 35.67 -5.96 20.56
C GLY A 673 36.10 -4.84 19.61
N LYS A 674 35.77 -4.91 18.32
CA LYS A 674 36.12 -3.88 17.32
C LYS A 674 34.90 -3.38 16.57
N THR A 675 34.94 -2.10 16.18
CA THR A 675 34.06 -1.52 15.17
C THR A 675 34.67 -1.70 13.79
N THR A 676 34.05 -2.50 12.94
CA THR A 676 34.29 -2.50 11.49
C THR A 676 33.63 -1.24 10.91
N HIS A 677 34.32 -0.50 10.04
CA HIS A 677 33.76 0.66 9.35
C HIS A 677 33.59 0.36 7.87
N LEU A 678 32.37 0.50 7.35
CA LEU A 678 31.99 0.17 5.98
C LEU A 678 31.35 1.39 5.29
N PRO A 679 32.13 2.20 4.55
CA PRO A 679 31.59 3.20 3.65
C PRO A 679 31.08 2.53 2.37
N ILE A 680 29.84 2.85 1.99
CA ILE A 680 29.14 2.34 0.81
C ILE A 680 28.93 3.51 -0.18
N THR A 681 29.08 3.25 -1.47
CA THR A 681 28.62 4.18 -2.51
C THR A 681 27.62 3.45 -3.38
N LEU A 682 26.35 3.84 -3.28
CA LEU A 682 25.30 3.29 -4.14
C LEU A 682 25.44 3.91 -5.54
N LYS A 683 25.18 3.12 -6.58
CA LYS A 683 25.18 3.61 -7.97
C LYS A 683 23.76 4.02 -8.34
N ALA A 684 23.57 5.18 -8.95
CA ALA A 684 22.27 5.57 -9.47
C ALA A 684 21.79 4.54 -10.50
N GLN A 685 20.50 4.21 -10.48
CA GLN A 685 19.91 3.26 -11.44
C GLN A 685 19.78 3.94 -12.80
N SER A 686 20.62 3.52 -13.74
CA SER A 686 20.78 4.18 -15.05
C SER A 686 19.47 4.14 -15.85
N GLY A 687 18.80 5.29 -15.93
CA GLY A 687 17.45 5.45 -16.45
C GLY A 687 16.67 6.52 -15.67
N SER A 688 16.86 6.58 -14.34
CA SER A 688 16.29 7.65 -13.51
C SER A 688 17.14 8.92 -13.60
N ALA A 689 16.74 9.84 -14.48
CA ALA A 689 17.29 11.19 -14.50
C ALA A 689 16.71 12.01 -13.33
N ALA A 690 17.57 12.45 -12.41
CA ALA A 690 17.15 13.18 -11.22
C ALA A 690 16.65 14.60 -11.55
N THR A 691 15.35 14.73 -11.85
CA THR A 691 14.66 16.01 -11.90
C THR A 691 14.46 16.53 -10.47
N SER A 692 15.10 17.67 -10.17
CA SER A 692 14.86 18.38 -8.91
C SER A 692 13.46 18.98 -8.95
N ASN A 693 12.47 18.25 -8.43
CA ASN A 693 11.06 18.62 -8.53
C ASN A 693 10.81 19.97 -7.80
N PRO A 694 10.35 21.03 -8.49
CA PRO A 694 9.99 22.28 -7.83
C PRO A 694 8.76 22.06 -6.92
N THR A 695 8.60 22.91 -5.91
CA THR A 695 7.46 22.86 -4.98
C THR A 695 6.14 22.93 -5.76
N PRO A 696 5.19 21.99 -5.57
CA PRO A 696 3.94 21.99 -6.32
C PRO A 696 3.11 23.23 -6.00
N GLU A 697 2.76 23.99 -7.04
CA GLU A 697 1.89 25.16 -6.96
C GLU A 697 0.44 24.70 -6.84
N VAL A 698 -0.24 25.09 -5.75
CA VAL A 698 -1.60 24.64 -5.45
C VAL A 698 -2.63 25.48 -6.21
N THR A 699 -3.16 24.92 -7.29
CA THR A 699 -4.41 25.42 -7.91
C THR A 699 -5.64 24.76 -7.23
N PRO A 700 -6.72 25.52 -6.95
CA PRO A 700 -7.76 25.06 -6.02
C PRO A 700 -8.94 24.33 -6.69
N ILE A 701 -9.50 23.35 -5.97
CA ILE A 701 -10.80 22.72 -6.29
C ILE A 701 -11.93 23.49 -5.58
N PRO A 702 -12.98 23.96 -6.28
CA PRO A 702 -14.08 24.72 -5.67
C PRO A 702 -15.41 23.94 -5.59
N ALA A 703 -15.81 23.56 -4.38
CA ALA A 703 -17.21 23.29 -3.99
C ALA A 703 -17.39 23.67 -2.50
N PRO A 704 -18.59 24.08 -2.04
CA PRO A 704 -18.71 24.85 -0.80
C PRO A 704 -18.66 23.98 0.47
N PHE A 705 -17.50 23.97 1.14
CA PHE A 705 -17.41 23.57 2.54
C PHE A 705 -18.36 24.40 3.44
N ALA A 706 -18.82 23.80 4.53
CA ALA A 706 -19.69 24.46 5.50
C ALA A 706 -19.12 25.81 5.94
N LYS A 707 -19.99 26.84 5.99
CA LYS A 707 -19.61 28.26 6.12
C LYS A 707 -19.10 28.61 7.52
N GLY A 708 -17.92 28.08 7.86
CA GLY A 708 -17.33 28.09 9.18
C GLY A 708 -16.10 27.18 9.38
N THR A 709 -15.66 26.39 8.38
CA THR A 709 -14.46 25.53 8.48
C THR A 709 -13.52 25.68 7.27
N GLY A 710 -12.23 25.40 7.47
CA GLY A 710 -11.16 25.46 6.47
C GLY A 710 -10.12 24.33 6.67
N ILE A 711 -8.96 24.47 6.03
CA ILE A 711 -7.91 23.43 5.97
C ILE A 711 -6.56 23.99 6.47
N ILE A 712 -5.76 23.17 7.17
CA ILE A 712 -4.36 23.47 7.50
C ILE A 712 -3.45 22.42 6.87
N GLY A 713 -2.54 22.82 5.98
CA GLY A 713 -1.43 21.97 5.52
C GLY A 713 -0.21 22.15 6.43
N VAL A 714 0.38 21.07 6.94
CA VAL A 714 1.48 21.12 7.93
C VAL A 714 2.66 20.26 7.45
N THR A 715 3.81 20.90 7.26
CA THR A 715 5.09 20.24 6.95
C THR A 715 6.15 20.58 8.01
N SER A 716 7.22 19.79 8.08
CA SER A 716 8.40 20.15 8.88
C SER A 716 9.70 19.69 8.23
N THR A 717 10.80 20.32 8.62
CA THR A 717 12.15 19.98 8.22
C THR A 717 13.01 19.79 9.47
N PRO A 718 13.49 18.56 9.78
CA PRO A 718 13.11 17.30 9.14
C PRO A 718 11.60 16.96 9.28
N SER A 719 11.11 16.12 8.38
CA SER A 719 9.76 15.55 8.39
C SER A 719 9.58 14.50 9.49
N GLY A 720 8.36 14.00 9.70
CA GLY A 720 8.03 13.04 10.75
C GLY A 720 8.02 13.68 12.14
N ALA A 721 7.41 14.85 12.28
CA ALA A 721 7.19 15.50 13.57
C ALA A 721 5.73 15.35 14.00
N SER A 722 5.49 15.06 15.28
CA SER A 722 4.14 14.90 15.83
C SER A 722 3.42 16.24 15.84
N VAL A 723 2.31 16.33 15.11
CA VAL A 723 1.48 17.54 14.97
C VAL A 723 0.34 17.52 15.98
N PHE A 724 0.21 18.60 16.74
CA PHE A 724 -0.90 18.85 17.65
C PHE A 724 -1.63 20.14 17.23
N CYS A 725 -2.97 20.12 17.27
CA CYS A 725 -3.81 21.29 17.07
C CYS A 725 -4.72 21.48 18.30
N ASP A 726 -4.60 22.63 18.96
CA ASP A 726 -5.28 23.01 20.21
C ASP A 726 -5.09 21.99 21.34
N GLY A 727 -3.89 21.41 21.40
CA GLY A 727 -3.50 20.40 22.39
C GLY A 727 -3.83 18.95 22.00
N GLY A 728 -4.77 18.72 21.08
CA GLY A 728 -5.07 17.39 20.56
C GLY A 728 -4.05 16.95 19.51
N PHE A 729 -3.52 15.73 19.61
CA PHE A 729 -2.68 15.10 18.58
C PHE A 729 -3.48 14.85 17.29
N ARG A 730 -2.83 14.95 16.13
CA ARG A 730 -3.48 14.84 14.81
C ARG A 730 -2.75 13.97 13.77
N GLY A 731 -1.51 13.55 14.03
CA GLY A 731 -0.70 12.77 13.07
C GLY A 731 0.75 13.25 12.99
N LEU A 732 1.51 12.74 12.02
CA LEU A 732 2.90 13.12 11.76
C LEU A 732 3.00 13.99 10.49
N SER A 733 3.91 14.96 10.45
CA SER A 733 4.16 15.78 9.25
C SER A 733 4.90 15.00 8.14
N PRO A 734 4.56 15.18 6.84
CA PRO A 734 3.52 16.05 6.28
C PRO A 734 2.08 15.59 6.62
N LEU A 735 1.22 16.54 6.99
CA LEU A 735 -0.15 16.29 7.43
C LEU A 735 -1.10 17.37 6.92
N THR A 736 -2.29 16.98 6.47
CA THR A 736 -3.38 17.90 6.09
C THR A 736 -4.54 17.78 7.08
N LEU A 737 -4.82 18.84 7.82
CA LEU A 737 -5.97 18.94 8.73
C LEU A 737 -7.15 19.54 7.99
N THR A 738 -8.18 18.74 7.71
CA THR A 738 -9.44 19.19 7.11
C THR A 738 -10.47 19.57 8.20
N GLY A 739 -11.49 20.34 7.82
CA GLY A 739 -12.64 20.63 8.69
C GLY A 739 -12.35 21.51 9.93
N VAL A 740 -11.18 22.16 10.01
CA VAL A 740 -10.79 23.00 11.15
C VAL A 740 -11.65 24.25 11.19
N SER A 741 -12.18 24.65 12.35
CA SER A 741 -13.04 25.85 12.47
C SER A 741 -12.34 27.13 12.02
N ALA A 742 -13.10 28.10 11.52
CA ALA A 742 -12.59 29.43 11.23
C ALA A 742 -12.28 30.17 12.54
N GLY A 743 -11.02 30.53 12.78
CA GLY A 743 -10.54 31.03 14.06
C GLY A 743 -9.02 31.03 14.17
N SER A 744 -8.50 31.32 15.37
CA SER A 744 -7.07 31.21 15.67
C SER A 744 -6.79 29.94 16.46
N HIS A 745 -6.02 29.05 15.85
CA HIS A 745 -5.68 27.72 16.35
C HIS A 745 -4.22 27.67 16.80
N GLN A 746 -3.92 26.95 17.88
CA GLN A 746 -2.55 26.71 18.32
C GLN A 746 -2.02 25.41 17.71
N LEU A 747 -0.95 25.53 16.92
CA LEU A 747 -0.17 24.37 16.48
C LEU A 747 1.04 24.18 17.38
N LYS A 748 1.30 22.92 17.75
CA LYS A 748 2.57 22.48 18.34
C LYS A 748 3.11 21.32 17.50
N LEU A 749 4.36 21.39 17.09
CA LEU A 749 5.10 20.28 16.48
C LEU A 749 6.25 19.86 17.39
N THR A 750 6.39 18.55 17.60
CA THR A 750 7.46 17.97 18.43
C THR A 750 8.17 16.83 17.70
N ARG A 751 9.50 16.76 17.81
CA ARG A 751 10.31 15.65 17.29
C ARG A 751 11.48 15.38 18.23
N THR A 752 11.77 14.12 18.51
CA THR A 752 12.86 13.71 19.41
C THR A 752 14.20 14.29 18.94
N GLY A 753 14.94 14.93 19.85
CA GLY A 753 16.21 15.61 19.55
C GLY A 753 16.06 17.05 19.02
N TYR A 754 14.84 17.56 18.85
CA TYR A 754 14.57 18.92 18.37
C TYR A 754 13.76 19.73 19.39
N GLN A 755 13.90 21.05 19.33
CA GLN A 755 13.10 21.99 20.12
C GLN A 755 11.64 21.93 19.67
N GLU A 756 10.69 22.10 20.60
CA GLU A 756 9.28 22.17 20.25
C GLU A 756 8.97 23.44 19.45
N TYR A 757 8.25 23.28 18.34
CA TYR A 757 7.84 24.39 17.47
C TYR A 757 6.38 24.72 17.77
N LEU A 758 6.14 25.83 18.47
CA LEU A 758 4.80 26.35 18.75
C LEU A 758 4.50 27.56 17.86
N THR A 759 3.33 27.57 17.24
CA THR A 759 2.83 28.71 16.47
C THR A 759 1.32 28.87 16.63
N ARG A 760 0.77 30.00 16.16
CA ARG A 760 -0.67 30.17 15.95
C ARG A 760 -0.94 30.33 14.46
N VAL A 761 -1.95 29.62 13.98
CA VAL A 761 -2.46 29.72 12.61
C VAL A 761 -3.88 30.28 12.64
N THR A 762 -4.19 31.17 11.71
CA THR A 762 -5.56 31.71 11.57
C THR A 762 -6.22 31.02 10.38
N VAL A 763 -7.18 30.14 10.66
CA VAL A 763 -7.95 29.42 9.64
C VAL A 763 -9.09 30.32 9.16
N THR A 764 -9.19 30.48 7.84
CA THR A 764 -10.33 31.15 7.19
C THR A 764 -11.25 30.09 6.59
N GLY A 765 -12.57 30.26 6.75
CA GLY A 765 -13.55 29.32 6.22
C GLY A 765 -13.45 29.17 4.69
N GLY A 766 -13.48 27.94 4.19
CA GLY A 766 -13.33 27.62 2.77
C GLY A 766 -11.92 27.86 2.18
N SER A 767 -10.89 28.00 3.02
CA SER A 767 -9.51 28.26 2.58
C SER A 767 -8.50 27.29 3.20
N THR A 768 -7.42 27.01 2.47
CA THR A 768 -6.26 26.24 2.95
C THR A 768 -5.18 27.18 3.46
N THR A 769 -4.63 26.88 4.64
CA THR A 769 -3.54 27.64 5.28
C THR A 769 -2.33 26.74 5.49
N SER A 770 -1.21 27.02 4.82
CA SER A 770 -0.01 26.16 4.87
C SER A 770 1.02 26.64 5.88
N ILE A 771 1.57 25.70 6.66
CA ILE A 771 2.62 25.91 7.66
C ILE A 771 3.79 24.96 7.34
N SER A 772 5.02 25.48 7.42
CA SER A 772 6.24 24.68 7.35
C SER A 772 7.16 25.01 8.52
N ALA A 773 7.45 24.01 9.35
CA ALA A 773 8.23 24.15 10.56
C ALA A 773 9.68 23.67 10.37
N LEU A 774 10.63 24.60 10.28
CA LEU A 774 12.04 24.26 10.44
C LEU A 774 12.30 23.96 11.93
N LEU A 775 12.69 22.74 12.24
CA LEU A 775 12.92 22.29 13.61
C LEU A 775 14.40 22.46 13.98
N THR A 776 14.66 23.20 15.06
CA THR A 776 16.02 23.43 15.57
C THR A 776 16.46 22.27 16.46
N LEU A 777 17.66 21.73 16.23
CA LEU A 777 18.21 20.66 17.06
C LEU A 777 18.41 21.12 18.53
N LEU A 778 18.26 20.21 19.49
CA LEU A 778 18.66 20.42 20.88
C LEU A 778 20.15 20.14 21.04
N GLU A 779 20.96 21.19 21.22
CA GLU A 779 22.38 21.02 21.55
C GLU A 779 22.55 20.40 22.95
N THR A 780 23.23 19.25 23.02
CA THR A 780 23.55 18.58 24.28
C THR A 780 24.83 19.16 24.89
N GLY A 781 24.70 19.85 26.02
CA GLY A 781 25.82 20.49 26.71
C GLY A 781 26.90 19.49 27.16
N ALA A 782 28.12 19.62 26.63
CA ALA A 782 29.22 18.71 26.92
C ALA A 782 29.76 18.87 28.36
N SER A 783 29.42 17.93 29.24
CA SER A 783 29.92 17.87 30.62
C SER A 783 31.37 17.37 30.71
N GLN A 784 32.31 18.24 30.35
CA GLN A 784 33.66 18.38 30.91
C GLN A 784 34.33 17.12 31.52
N GLY A 785 35.23 16.50 30.76
CA GLY A 785 36.23 15.58 31.32
C GLY A 785 37.25 16.31 32.19
N THR A 786 37.71 15.68 33.27
CA THR A 786 38.60 16.30 34.26
C THR A 786 40.02 16.52 33.72
N SER A 787 40.52 17.75 33.85
CA SER A 787 41.94 18.07 33.64
C SER A 787 42.45 19.05 34.70
N SER A 788 43.66 18.82 35.20
CA SER A 788 44.23 19.50 36.37
C SER A 788 45.38 20.43 35.98
N SER A 789 45.24 21.72 36.30
CA SER A 789 46.38 22.62 36.51
C SER A 789 46.03 23.68 37.57
N ARG A 790 47.03 24.37 38.14
CA ARG A 790 46.90 25.12 39.41
C ARG A 790 47.26 26.61 39.31
N GLN A 791 46.45 27.43 39.99
CA GLN A 791 46.73 28.79 40.48
C GLN A 791 46.86 29.87 39.36
N ASN A 792 46.60 31.16 39.62
CA ASN A 792 46.68 31.90 40.89
C ASN A 792 45.61 33.03 41.07
N LEU A 793 45.62 33.64 42.27
CA LEU A 793 44.87 34.81 42.81
C LEU A 793 44.91 36.10 41.93
N LEU A 794 44.08 37.17 42.03
CA LEU A 794 43.02 37.69 42.97
C LEU A 794 42.06 38.70 42.20
N PRO A 795 41.19 39.61 42.76
CA PRO A 795 39.84 39.84 42.18
C PRO A 795 39.37 41.30 41.85
N LEU A 796 38.17 41.37 41.24
CA LEU A 796 37.13 42.43 41.25
C LEU A 796 37.41 43.87 40.70
N SER A 797 36.83 44.16 39.53
CA SER A 797 36.47 45.51 39.00
C SER A 797 35.66 45.39 37.69
N THR A 798 34.71 46.23 37.25
CA THR A 798 33.84 47.28 37.85
C THR A 798 32.67 47.53 36.86
N ILE A 799 31.48 47.98 37.31
CA ILE A 799 30.28 48.22 36.46
C ILE A 799 30.20 49.69 35.98
N SER A 800 29.96 49.94 34.67
CA SER A 800 28.95 50.92 34.17
C SER A 800 28.84 51.13 32.64
N ARG A 801 27.60 51.00 32.14
CA ARG A 801 26.86 51.83 31.16
C ARG A 801 27.54 52.42 29.90
N ILE A 802 27.10 51.89 28.74
CA ILE A 802 26.32 52.56 27.66
C ILE A 802 26.53 54.07 27.43
N ALA A 803 26.80 54.45 26.18
CA ALA A 803 26.98 55.82 25.70
C ALA A 803 25.69 56.50 25.18
N GLU A 804 25.72 57.83 25.07
CA GLU A 804 24.63 58.69 24.57
C GLU A 804 24.74 58.98 23.05
N ALA A 805 23.64 59.42 22.43
CA ALA A 805 23.59 59.88 21.04
C ALA A 805 22.62 61.08 20.87
N SER A 806 22.90 61.99 19.94
CA SER A 806 22.12 63.22 19.61
C SER A 806 22.76 63.98 18.44
N PRO A 807 22.10 64.95 17.77
CA PRO A 807 20.66 65.29 17.68
C PRO A 807 20.12 65.43 16.20
N VAL A 808 18.81 65.33 15.87
CA VAL A 808 17.75 66.40 15.66
C VAL A 808 18.12 67.45 14.58
N PRO A 809 17.25 67.96 13.64
CA PRO A 809 15.76 68.17 13.63
C PRO A 809 14.98 67.44 12.49
N THR A 810 13.65 67.33 12.36
CA THR A 810 12.37 67.95 12.88
C THR A 810 11.77 69.17 12.15
N GLU A 811 10.59 68.99 11.53
CA GLU A 811 9.39 69.87 11.48
C GLU A 811 8.17 68.99 11.07
N GLU A 812 7.03 68.99 11.77
CA GLU A 812 5.81 69.83 11.60
C GLU A 812 4.97 69.55 10.31
N ARG A 813 3.62 69.54 10.27
CA ARG A 813 2.58 69.99 11.25
C ARG A 813 1.18 69.32 11.08
N SER A 814 0.47 69.20 12.20
CA SER A 814 -1.01 69.25 12.43
C SER A 814 -2.07 68.72 11.43
N ALA A 815 -2.70 67.59 11.83
CA ALA A 815 -4.14 67.39 12.14
C ALA A 815 -5.29 68.13 11.39
N LEU A 816 -6.34 67.36 11.02
CA LEU A 816 -7.76 67.65 11.38
C LEU A 816 -8.69 66.43 11.20
N THR A 817 -9.97 66.55 11.58
CA THR A 817 -10.90 65.44 11.86
C THR A 817 -12.06 65.26 10.86
N CYS A 818 -12.46 64.00 10.65
CA CYS A 818 -13.84 63.52 10.45
C CYS A 818 -14.76 64.19 9.40
N SER A 819 -15.16 63.43 8.38
CA SER A 819 -16.59 63.25 8.02
C SER A 819 -16.81 62.06 7.07
N VAL A 820 -18.05 61.56 7.02
CA VAL A 820 -18.49 60.39 6.23
C VAL A 820 -18.90 60.82 4.82
N TYR A 821 -18.63 59.99 3.81
CA TYR A 821 -19.45 59.93 2.58
C TYR A 821 -19.53 58.50 2.01
N HIS A 822 -20.73 58.09 1.58
CA HIS A 822 -20.94 56.90 0.74
C HIS A 822 -20.64 57.23 -0.73
N GLY A 823 -20.11 56.29 -1.50
CA GLY A 823 -19.91 56.47 -2.94
C GLY A 823 -19.30 55.27 -3.65
N SER A 824 -20.16 54.31 -4.01
CA SER A 824 -19.97 53.24 -5.02
C SER A 824 -18.68 53.21 -5.85
N GLY A 825 -17.98 52.08 -5.76
CA GLY A 825 -16.94 51.61 -6.69
C GLY A 825 -16.80 50.10 -6.56
#